data_AF-A0A0W0SUI0-F1
#
_entry.id   AF-A0A0W0SUI0-F1
#
_cell.length_a   1.000
_cell.length_b   1.000
_cell.length_c   1.000
_cell.angle_alpha   90.00
_cell.angle_beta   90.00
_cell.angle_gamma   90.00
#
_symmetry.space_group_name_H-M   'P 1'
#
loop_
_entity.id
_entity.type
_entity.pdbx_description
1 polymer ?
#
loop_
_entity_poly.entity_id
_entity_poly.type
_entity_poly.pdbx_seq_one_letter_code
_entity_poly.pdbx_strand_id
1 'polypeptide(L)'
;MPKLKRKEISHILGLKDNRLDTSFKNEGWYVEHASESIVNRFKNLTKTAQLPFERIKSLSGPSQFSQKVKNLSIGDYHGFATRWEGHAFTLHAIKDKHGTHFVYINRGERHLGPGDDATVRVFTVPDSQVEQFSRDIYNAFASENRQTVSQFIEANKGLSTTPSTLQKSNQKVGNCSIANSNIAWHFQLASDYLKKHPHATYEQALQNTKQAYKELRKQDRIEAFKDLLALKPNANYSQDAHMNDVLQALGKLNRKSDTQGENYIQLLLQDKEVRDKLTRMLTHPDFRHHLDNFLDGFKGFNHREGIRKKMEGMRDKILSDSFSKLPKQEQDLLIQQDPSLQKYSISAKKPATKEQMAQLLSEFDSKTEPKWTQLIQDENGRIGIYNSPPHKPGIVTRTHKIELNPNGDFTVLNKPSFQVNTNKLECEKIINSVLERIPQDVITPRLKSVAPTIAPPASPPFLATNPRQIAQLLREIKEKDGFSWKELASDKLGRIGVDYAPPHNPGIITRHHKIELRSDGSFRVLNKYHKEGGISYVENTHNPQEVIDSVLKRIPQTAITPLLKQTPKPQTVIPNPSAPTELEQDKIEQVSRLIKHYATGNWKELADNIEFGIGYNSKLPSMAFHNYQLMVTNDPNKPLIFLDKAQNYQPVNDSIRRQILDTILMDSEIKRLQAAVPSALDKVKVEQVSRLIEHYATGNWQKHGVNFEFGIGKNSQLPSLVFQKRYQLMLTNDPNKPFIMLDKAQGYKTIDDVVQRQILDEILNDSETKRLQEAIPSIPSAPSVLPPVLDKVKVAQVTSLIHRYATGSSWVTPGADHIQFGIGKNSKLPSMVFGNYQLMVSNDPSKPLIFLDKSQGYKKIDEAQQEKILDLILQDTGIKQLQAVVQPPVSPKKPVPIIVQPIIPQTPLPVNEKPTTITWIPHRTKGAEKEACLTFKTQKGAQEFAAQWQVKSHVNPKGGFSVFLDEDRINQSLSNGSQTQQHLAQALQKLKHSIENKYAYQNNPRQDHSSPVEIANVFSKNKDAIAQTKVNGFNNFKDQYQHLTGDTLKTKILNDFKNRIECTTSVTELEQLKTELMSSPGYTVLKTGQNLFTQITGIKTSSIEALEEMFKDQEVNIKNQTSTDPVIK
;
A
#
# COMPACT_ATOMS: atom_id res chain seq x y z
N MET A 1 8.67 -29.93 20.78
CA MET A 1 7.47 -29.44 20.07
C MET A 1 7.54 -29.89 18.62
N PRO A 2 6.42 -30.20 17.95
CA PRO A 2 6.44 -30.32 16.49
C PRO A 2 6.95 -29.00 15.90
N LYS A 3 7.88 -29.08 14.94
CA LYS A 3 8.44 -27.90 14.27
C LYS A 3 7.33 -27.17 13.52
N LEU A 4 7.27 -25.85 13.66
CA LEU A 4 6.31 -25.02 12.95
C LEU A 4 6.55 -25.10 11.44
N LYS A 5 5.46 -25.14 10.67
CA LYS A 5 5.57 -25.05 9.21
C LYS A 5 6.03 -23.64 8.83
N ARG A 6 6.79 -23.48 7.73
CA ARG A 6 7.23 -22.14 7.29
C ARG A 6 6.09 -21.14 7.13
N LYS A 7 4.92 -21.58 6.65
CA LYS A 7 3.72 -20.72 6.57
C LYS A 7 3.29 -20.15 7.92
N GLU A 8 3.33 -20.99 8.95
CA GLU A 8 3.01 -20.64 10.33
C GLU A 8 4.03 -19.66 10.90
N ILE A 9 5.31 -19.95 10.72
CA ILE A 9 6.44 -19.08 11.10
C ILE A 9 6.27 -17.69 10.47
N SER A 10 5.99 -17.64 9.17
CA SER A 10 5.75 -16.40 8.44
C SER A 10 4.62 -15.58 9.04
N HIS A 11 3.52 -16.22 9.47
CA HIS A 11 2.42 -15.51 10.13
C HIS A 11 2.75 -15.02 11.55
N ILE A 12 3.47 -15.83 12.35
CA ILE A 12 3.82 -15.48 13.73
C ILE A 12 4.80 -14.30 13.77
N LEU A 13 5.82 -14.36 12.91
CA LEU A 13 6.82 -13.30 12.74
C LEU A 13 6.30 -12.16 11.86
N GLY A 14 5.18 -12.38 11.17
CA GLY A 14 4.53 -11.45 10.26
C GLY A 14 5.32 -11.17 8.98
N LEU A 15 6.15 -12.09 8.49
CA LEU A 15 6.98 -11.93 7.30
C LEU A 15 6.14 -11.54 6.08
N LYS A 16 6.71 -10.75 5.17
CA LYS A 16 6.08 -10.46 3.87
C LYS A 16 6.37 -11.60 2.89
N ASP A 17 5.72 -11.58 1.73
CA ASP A 17 6.07 -12.47 0.63
C ASP A 17 7.56 -12.37 0.31
N ASN A 18 8.20 -13.53 0.19
CA ASN A 18 9.59 -13.60 -0.12
C ASN A 18 9.77 -13.69 -1.63
N ARG A 19 10.16 -12.58 -2.25
CA ARG A 19 10.35 -12.48 -3.70
C ARG A 19 11.39 -13.45 -4.29
N LEU A 20 12.26 -14.00 -3.44
CA LEU A 20 13.30 -14.97 -3.83
C LEU A 20 12.78 -16.41 -3.78
N ASP A 21 11.51 -16.58 -3.42
CA ASP A 21 10.82 -17.85 -3.37
C ASP A 21 9.46 -17.73 -4.05
N THR A 22 9.39 -18.21 -5.29
CA THR A 22 8.17 -18.20 -6.09
C THR A 22 7.18 -19.30 -5.66
N SER A 23 7.64 -20.31 -4.92
CA SER A 23 6.83 -21.46 -4.49
C SER A 23 5.97 -21.15 -3.27
N PHE A 24 6.41 -20.21 -2.44
CA PHE A 24 5.73 -19.84 -1.20
C PHE A 24 5.19 -18.41 -1.25
N LYS A 25 3.85 -18.29 -1.23
CA LYS A 25 3.17 -17.02 -1.00
C LYS A 25 2.53 -16.99 0.38
N ASN A 26 2.60 -15.85 1.04
CA ASN A 26 1.96 -15.59 2.33
C ASN A 26 0.47 -15.22 2.15
N GLU A 27 -0.26 -16.06 1.43
CA GLU A 27 -1.69 -15.89 1.08
C GLU A 27 -2.64 -16.08 2.27
N GLY A 28 -2.09 -16.26 3.47
CA GLY A 28 -2.89 -16.47 4.64
C GLY A 28 -3.13 -17.92 5.01
N TRP A 29 -3.62 -18.10 6.23
CA TRP A 29 -3.90 -19.40 6.77
C TRP A 29 -5.38 -19.70 6.78
N TYR A 30 -5.72 -20.91 6.34
CA TYR A 30 -7.06 -21.46 6.51
C TYR A 30 -7.39 -21.53 8.00
N VAL A 31 -8.65 -21.23 8.32
CA VAL A 31 -9.12 -21.14 9.72
C VAL A 31 -8.90 -22.47 10.46
N GLU A 32 -9.01 -23.57 9.74
CA GLU A 32 -8.72 -24.94 10.17
C GLU A 32 -7.32 -25.05 10.77
N HIS A 33 -6.31 -24.80 9.95
CA HIS A 33 -4.91 -24.89 10.38
C HIS A 33 -4.56 -23.83 11.44
N ALA A 34 -5.16 -22.64 11.34
CA ALA A 34 -4.95 -21.59 12.32
C ALA A 34 -5.47 -21.99 13.72
N SER A 35 -6.65 -22.62 13.79
CA SER A 35 -7.23 -23.07 15.06
C SER A 35 -6.39 -24.16 15.73
N GLU A 36 -6.02 -25.20 14.99
CA GLU A 36 -5.17 -26.29 15.50
C GLU A 36 -3.80 -25.80 15.98
N SER A 37 -3.16 -24.95 15.18
CA SER A 37 -1.89 -24.32 15.54
C SER A 37 -1.96 -23.55 16.85
N ILE A 38 -3.02 -22.77 17.06
CA ILE A 38 -3.12 -21.90 18.22
C ILE A 38 -3.31 -22.70 19.50
N VAL A 39 -4.08 -23.79 19.43
CA VAL A 39 -4.22 -24.75 20.53
C VAL A 39 -2.88 -25.42 20.82
N ASN A 40 -2.20 -25.92 19.79
CA ASN A 40 -0.92 -26.61 19.93
C ASN A 40 0.17 -25.69 20.50
N ARG A 41 0.30 -24.48 19.97
CA ARG A 41 1.28 -23.48 20.42
C ARG A 41 0.99 -22.99 21.84
N PHE A 42 -0.27 -22.81 22.20
CA PHE A 42 -0.63 -22.46 23.59
C PHE A 42 -0.20 -23.55 24.57
N LYS A 43 -0.64 -24.79 24.32
CA LYS A 43 -0.29 -25.97 25.14
C LYS A 43 1.21 -26.09 25.34
N ASN A 44 1.94 -25.89 24.26
CA ASN A 44 3.39 -25.94 24.21
C ASN A 44 4.06 -24.84 25.07
N LEU A 45 3.58 -23.60 24.99
CA LEU A 45 4.16 -22.46 25.70
C LEU A 45 3.80 -22.45 27.20
N THR A 46 2.56 -22.78 27.54
CA THR A 46 2.10 -22.71 28.94
C THR A 46 2.39 -23.98 29.72
N LYS A 47 2.62 -25.11 29.05
CA LYS A 47 2.68 -26.46 29.65
C LYS A 47 1.43 -26.81 30.48
N THR A 48 0.32 -26.07 30.31
CA THR A 48 -0.91 -26.19 31.09
C THR A 48 -2.08 -26.70 30.25
N ALA A 49 -3.30 -26.57 30.81
CA ALA A 49 -4.57 -27.07 30.31
C ALA A 49 -4.85 -26.75 28.83
N GLN A 50 -5.68 -27.61 28.23
CA GLN A 50 -6.14 -27.43 26.85
C GLN A 50 -6.78 -26.05 26.68
N LEU A 51 -6.43 -25.37 25.59
CA LEU A 51 -7.14 -24.17 25.14
C LEU A 51 -8.48 -24.63 24.55
N PRO A 52 -9.64 -24.28 25.14
CA PRO A 52 -10.96 -24.65 24.65
C PRO A 52 -11.31 -23.78 23.45
N PHE A 53 -10.64 -24.03 22.33
CA PHE A 53 -10.74 -23.28 21.08
C PHE A 53 -10.89 -24.23 19.90
N GLU A 54 -12.02 -24.15 19.20
CA GLU A 54 -12.35 -25.05 18.08
C GLU A 54 -13.01 -24.29 16.93
N ARG A 55 -13.33 -24.97 15.83
CA ARG A 55 -14.09 -24.35 14.73
C ARG A 55 -15.58 -24.35 15.05
N ILE A 56 -16.30 -23.28 14.73
CA ILE A 56 -17.75 -23.25 14.98
C ILE A 56 -18.49 -24.37 14.22
N LYS A 57 -18.06 -24.68 12.98
CA LYS A 57 -18.60 -25.78 12.16
C LYS A 57 -18.22 -27.19 12.62
N SER A 58 -17.33 -27.32 13.62
CA SER A 58 -17.04 -28.65 14.20
C SER A 58 -18.14 -29.12 15.15
N LEU A 59 -19.08 -28.24 15.50
CA LEU A 59 -20.26 -28.55 16.29
C LEU A 59 -21.37 -29.08 15.39
N SER A 60 -22.17 -30.01 15.90
CA SER A 60 -23.27 -30.68 15.19
C SER A 60 -24.47 -29.77 14.91
N GLY A 61 -24.54 -28.60 15.55
CA GLY A 61 -25.61 -27.64 15.32
C GLY A 61 -25.76 -26.58 16.41
N PRO A 62 -26.76 -25.69 16.28
CA PRO A 62 -27.00 -24.59 17.22
C PRO A 62 -27.31 -25.08 18.64
N SER A 63 -27.93 -26.25 18.78
CA SER A 63 -28.25 -26.83 20.10
C SER A 63 -27.00 -27.24 20.86
N GLN A 64 -26.01 -27.87 20.21
CA GLN A 64 -24.76 -28.24 20.88
C GLN A 64 -23.96 -26.99 21.26
N PHE A 65 -23.88 -25.99 20.38
CA PHE A 65 -23.25 -24.71 20.68
C PHE A 65 -23.90 -24.02 21.87
N SER A 66 -25.23 -23.90 21.85
CA SER A 66 -26.00 -23.25 22.90
C SER A 66 -25.86 -23.95 24.24
N GLN A 67 -25.93 -25.30 24.28
CA GLN A 67 -25.67 -26.06 25.50
C GLN A 67 -24.25 -25.83 26.03
N LYS A 68 -23.25 -25.81 25.14
CA LYS A 68 -21.85 -25.59 25.52
C LYS A 68 -21.63 -24.23 26.16
N VAL A 69 -22.28 -23.18 25.64
CA VAL A 69 -22.18 -21.82 26.19
C VAL A 69 -23.04 -21.66 27.45
N LYS A 70 -24.25 -22.20 27.47
CA LYS A 70 -25.17 -22.15 28.63
C LYS A 70 -24.56 -22.82 29.87
N ASN A 71 -23.79 -23.88 29.68
CA ASN A 71 -23.19 -24.66 30.77
C ASN A 71 -21.86 -24.05 31.28
N LEU A 72 -21.42 -22.89 30.79
CA LEU A 72 -20.25 -22.21 31.33
C LEU A 72 -20.52 -21.81 32.79
N SER A 73 -19.59 -22.14 33.69
CA SER A 73 -19.55 -21.61 35.05
C SER A 73 -18.80 -20.28 35.10
N ILE A 74 -18.87 -19.54 36.21
CA ILE A 74 -18.09 -18.30 36.38
C ILE A 74 -16.60 -18.59 36.17
N GLY A 75 -15.98 -17.82 35.27
CA GLY A 75 -14.60 -17.98 34.85
C GLY A 75 -14.38 -19.03 33.78
N ASP A 76 -15.37 -19.80 33.35
CA ASP A 76 -15.21 -20.66 32.17
C ASP A 76 -15.19 -19.85 30.87
N TYR A 77 -14.45 -20.39 29.91
CA TYR A 77 -14.21 -19.79 28.61
C TYR A 77 -14.31 -20.86 27.52
N HIS A 78 -14.86 -20.46 26.38
CA HIS A 78 -14.77 -21.23 25.14
C HIS A 78 -14.63 -20.28 23.95
N GLY A 79 -13.77 -20.61 23.00
CA GLY A 79 -13.59 -19.84 21.78
C GLY A 79 -13.86 -20.64 20.52
N PHE A 80 -14.29 -19.93 19.49
CA PHE A 80 -14.74 -20.48 18.23
C PHE A 80 -14.10 -19.71 17.07
N ALA A 81 -13.45 -20.42 16.17
CA ALA A 81 -12.94 -19.89 14.92
C ALA A 81 -14.00 -20.06 13.82
N THR A 82 -14.17 -19.02 13.01
CA THR A 82 -15.07 -19.03 11.84
C THR A 82 -14.46 -18.21 10.71
N ARG A 83 -15.10 -18.21 9.54
CA ARG A 83 -14.64 -17.52 8.33
C ARG A 83 -15.79 -17.02 7.48
N TRP A 84 -15.48 -16.14 6.55
CA TRP A 84 -16.21 -15.97 5.30
C TRP A 84 -15.19 -16.00 4.16
N GLU A 85 -15.63 -15.82 2.92
CA GLU A 85 -14.76 -15.83 1.74
C GLU A 85 -13.52 -14.92 1.93
N GLY A 86 -12.34 -15.54 2.00
CA GLY A 86 -11.04 -14.86 2.14
C GLY A 86 -10.64 -14.37 3.54
N HIS A 87 -11.50 -14.51 4.56
CA HIS A 87 -11.28 -13.92 5.89
C HIS A 87 -11.69 -14.82 7.03
N ALA A 88 -10.87 -14.88 8.09
CA ALA A 88 -11.26 -15.54 9.34
C ALA A 88 -11.49 -14.54 10.46
N PHE A 89 -12.38 -14.86 11.38
CA PHE A 89 -12.69 -14.09 12.56
C PHE A 89 -13.02 -15.06 13.71
N THR A 90 -13.06 -14.55 14.93
CA THR A 90 -13.30 -15.39 16.11
C THR A 90 -14.43 -14.87 16.96
N LEU A 91 -15.07 -15.82 17.64
CA LEU A 91 -16.06 -15.59 18.68
C LEU A 91 -15.55 -16.21 19.97
N HIS A 92 -15.70 -15.52 21.08
CA HIS A 92 -15.26 -15.99 22.39
C HIS A 92 -16.40 -15.83 23.38
N ALA A 93 -16.77 -16.89 24.09
CA ALA A 93 -17.71 -16.84 25.20
C ALA A 93 -16.94 -16.96 26.51
N ILE A 94 -17.15 -16.02 27.43
CA ILE A 94 -16.59 -16.06 28.79
C ILE A 94 -17.67 -15.64 29.78
N LYS A 95 -17.80 -16.36 30.90
CA LYS A 95 -18.81 -16.04 31.91
C LYS A 95 -18.18 -15.38 33.13
N ASP A 96 -18.77 -14.30 33.60
CA ASP A 96 -18.47 -13.71 34.91
C ASP A 96 -19.77 -13.58 35.75
N LYS A 97 -19.72 -12.84 36.86
CA LYS A 97 -20.88 -12.65 37.74
C LYS A 97 -22.04 -11.83 37.14
N HIS A 98 -21.79 -11.11 36.05
CA HIS A 98 -22.76 -10.23 35.38
C HIS A 98 -23.42 -10.88 34.15
N GLY A 99 -22.98 -12.06 33.74
CA GLY A 99 -23.58 -12.83 32.65
C GLY A 99 -22.54 -13.47 31.76
N THR A 100 -22.95 -13.80 30.53
CA THR A 100 -22.06 -14.36 29.52
C THR A 100 -21.69 -13.30 28.50
N HIS A 101 -20.39 -13.12 28.29
CA HIS A 101 -19.84 -12.14 27.35
C HIS A 101 -19.41 -12.84 26.07
N PHE A 102 -20.02 -12.46 24.96
CA PHE A 102 -19.63 -12.89 23.62
C PHE A 102 -18.72 -11.84 23.00
N VAL A 103 -17.45 -12.15 22.84
CA VAL A 103 -16.45 -11.27 22.25
C VAL A 103 -16.19 -11.68 20.81
N TYR A 104 -16.73 -10.90 19.88
CA TYR A 104 -16.45 -11.00 18.46
C TYR A 104 -15.16 -10.24 18.12
N ILE A 105 -14.26 -10.87 17.38
CA ILE A 105 -12.98 -10.28 16.98
C ILE A 105 -12.74 -10.48 15.50
N ASN A 106 -12.57 -9.34 14.83
CA ASN A 106 -12.23 -9.29 13.44
C ASN A 106 -11.28 -8.10 13.23
N ARG A 107 -10.03 -8.40 12.87
CA ARG A 107 -9.02 -7.39 12.55
C ARG A 107 -8.78 -7.24 11.05
N GLY A 108 -9.49 -8.01 10.21
CA GLY A 108 -9.40 -8.01 8.75
C GLY A 108 -10.36 -7.01 8.11
N GLU A 109 -11.04 -7.40 7.02
CA GLU A 109 -12.13 -6.62 6.45
C GLU A 109 -13.37 -6.65 7.36
N ARG A 110 -14.08 -5.54 7.53
CA ARG A 110 -15.19 -5.42 8.52
C ARG A 110 -16.51 -5.90 7.93
N HIS A 111 -17.35 -6.51 8.78
CA HIS A 111 -18.69 -6.97 8.39
C HIS A 111 -19.62 -5.82 8.01
N LEU A 112 -19.65 -4.74 8.80
CA LEU A 112 -20.57 -3.62 8.60
C LEU A 112 -20.10 -2.60 7.54
N GLY A 113 -19.04 -2.91 6.78
CA GLY A 113 -18.54 -2.07 5.70
C GLY A 113 -17.70 -0.86 6.17
N PRO A 114 -17.45 0.11 5.26
CA PRO A 114 -16.71 1.34 5.57
C PRO A 114 -17.44 2.16 6.65
N GLY A 115 -16.74 2.55 7.72
CA GLY A 115 -17.31 3.31 8.85
C GLY A 115 -17.42 2.51 10.15
N ASP A 116 -17.35 1.18 10.09
CA ASP A 116 -17.20 0.35 11.28
C ASP A 116 -15.71 0.19 11.66
N ASP A 117 -15.28 0.94 12.66
CA ASP A 117 -13.91 0.89 13.17
C ASP A 117 -13.70 -0.22 14.23
N ALA A 118 -14.76 -0.90 14.67
CA ALA A 118 -14.71 -1.85 15.76
C ALA A 118 -14.03 -3.17 15.34
N THR A 119 -12.78 -3.33 15.76
CA THR A 119 -12.05 -4.61 15.61
C THR A 119 -12.49 -5.69 16.59
N VAL A 120 -13.12 -5.26 17.68
CA VAL A 120 -13.61 -6.09 18.78
C VAL A 120 -14.99 -5.57 19.18
N ARG A 121 -15.96 -6.46 19.31
CA ARG A 121 -17.30 -6.15 19.85
C ARG A 121 -17.59 -7.12 20.98
N VAL A 122 -18.16 -6.62 22.08
CA VAL A 122 -18.55 -7.45 23.22
C VAL A 122 -20.05 -7.36 23.41
N PHE A 123 -20.74 -8.49 23.28
CA PHE A 123 -22.15 -8.61 23.63
C PHE A 123 -22.26 -9.21 25.03
N THR A 124 -22.80 -8.44 25.98
CA THR A 124 -23.03 -8.93 27.35
C THR A 124 -24.46 -9.40 27.46
N VAL A 125 -24.66 -10.70 27.67
CA VAL A 125 -25.97 -11.34 27.61
C VAL A 125 -26.33 -11.90 28.99
N PRO A 126 -27.48 -11.50 29.57
CA PRO A 126 -27.98 -12.07 30.82
C PRO A 126 -28.25 -13.56 30.69
N ASP A 127 -28.03 -14.35 31.75
CA ASP A 127 -28.18 -15.81 31.75
C ASP A 127 -29.53 -16.30 31.22
N SER A 128 -30.61 -15.56 31.42
CA SER A 128 -31.95 -15.88 30.92
C SER A 128 -32.09 -15.82 29.40
N GLN A 129 -31.20 -15.10 28.71
CA GLN A 129 -31.22 -14.91 27.25
C GLN A 129 -30.09 -15.66 26.53
N VAL A 130 -29.11 -16.21 27.28
CA VAL A 130 -27.91 -16.86 26.70
C VAL A 130 -28.26 -17.98 25.74
N GLU A 131 -29.26 -18.80 26.04
CA GLU A 131 -29.63 -19.92 25.16
C GLU A 131 -30.10 -19.46 23.78
N GLN A 132 -31.03 -18.50 23.73
CA GLN A 132 -31.57 -17.96 22.48
C GLN A 132 -30.49 -17.19 21.71
N PHE A 133 -29.77 -16.29 22.38
CA PHE A 133 -28.69 -15.52 21.77
C PHE A 133 -27.60 -16.44 21.19
N SER A 134 -27.28 -17.54 21.89
CA SER A 134 -26.31 -18.54 21.41
C SER A 134 -26.78 -19.24 20.12
N ARG A 135 -28.07 -19.52 19.98
CA ARG A 135 -28.62 -20.10 18.74
C ARG A 135 -28.55 -19.10 17.59
N ASP A 136 -28.91 -17.85 17.85
CA ASP A 136 -28.93 -16.79 16.84
C ASP A 136 -27.51 -16.47 16.34
N ILE A 137 -26.54 -16.32 17.26
CA ILE A 137 -25.15 -16.07 16.88
C ILE A 137 -24.51 -17.26 16.17
N TYR A 138 -24.85 -18.49 16.57
CA TYR A 138 -24.39 -19.69 15.87
C TYR A 138 -24.88 -19.70 14.43
N ASN A 139 -26.18 -19.51 14.20
CA ASN A 139 -26.76 -19.50 12.86
C ASN A 139 -26.10 -18.45 11.98
N ALA A 140 -25.86 -17.26 12.53
CA ALA A 140 -25.15 -16.20 11.82
C ALA A 140 -23.70 -16.59 11.50
N PHE A 141 -22.93 -17.04 12.48
CA PHE A 141 -21.49 -17.26 12.33
C PHE A 141 -21.14 -18.56 11.62
N ALA A 142 -21.98 -19.60 11.72
CA ALA A 142 -21.82 -20.87 11.00
C ALA A 142 -22.23 -20.78 9.53
N SER A 143 -23.02 -19.76 9.14
CA SER A 143 -23.38 -19.52 7.75
C SER A 143 -22.17 -19.22 6.86
N GLU A 144 -21.08 -18.70 7.44
CA GLU A 144 -19.92 -18.14 6.72
C GLU A 144 -20.30 -17.07 5.67
N ASN A 145 -21.52 -16.51 5.77
CA ASN A 145 -22.03 -15.47 4.90
C ASN A 145 -21.85 -14.11 5.57
N ARG A 146 -21.06 -13.23 4.93
CA ARG A 146 -20.76 -11.90 5.45
C ARG A 146 -22.03 -11.10 5.75
N GLN A 147 -23.03 -11.12 4.87
CA GLN A 147 -24.26 -10.36 5.03
C GLN A 147 -25.08 -10.85 6.22
N THR A 148 -25.20 -12.17 6.40
CA THR A 148 -25.91 -12.77 7.54
C THR A 148 -25.25 -12.38 8.87
N VAL A 149 -23.91 -12.39 8.94
CA VAL A 149 -23.18 -11.96 10.13
C VAL A 149 -23.34 -10.46 10.37
N SER A 150 -23.29 -9.63 9.33
CA SER A 150 -23.54 -8.19 9.44
C SER A 150 -24.92 -7.87 9.97
N GLN A 151 -25.95 -8.54 9.45
CA GLN A 151 -27.34 -8.39 9.91
C GLN A 151 -27.48 -8.77 11.39
N PHE A 152 -26.84 -9.88 11.81
CA PHE A 152 -26.82 -10.27 13.21
C PHE A 152 -26.16 -9.21 14.10
N ILE A 153 -24.99 -8.70 13.70
CA ILE A 153 -24.27 -7.68 14.48
C ILE A 153 -25.10 -6.41 14.60
N GLU A 154 -25.72 -5.96 13.50
CA GLU A 154 -26.53 -4.73 13.48
C GLU A 154 -27.80 -4.87 14.33
N ALA A 155 -28.50 -6.01 14.22
CA ALA A 155 -29.70 -6.30 15.02
C ALA A 155 -29.40 -6.35 16.51
N ASN A 156 -28.18 -6.75 16.89
CA ASN A 156 -27.77 -6.91 18.30
C ASN A 156 -26.86 -5.77 18.80
N LYS A 157 -26.74 -4.66 18.07
CA LYS A 157 -25.85 -3.55 18.45
C LYS A 157 -26.18 -2.94 19.81
N GLY A 158 -27.44 -2.98 20.23
CA GLY A 158 -27.88 -2.50 21.55
C GLY A 158 -27.33 -3.30 22.74
N LEU A 159 -26.95 -4.56 22.50
CA LEU A 159 -26.28 -5.42 23.48
C LEU A 159 -24.75 -5.33 23.38
N SER A 160 -24.24 -4.72 22.31
CA SER A 160 -22.81 -4.62 22.03
C SER A 160 -22.21 -3.38 22.68
N THR A 161 -21.04 -3.56 23.28
CA THR A 161 -20.13 -2.48 23.62
C THR A 161 -18.82 -2.64 22.86
N THR A 162 -18.07 -1.54 22.74
CA THR A 162 -16.75 -1.52 22.08
C THR A 162 -15.69 -1.08 23.09
N PRO A 163 -15.35 -1.92 24.09
CA PRO A 163 -14.50 -1.52 25.19
C PRO A 163 -13.13 -1.06 24.68
N SER A 164 -12.77 0.18 25.00
CA SER A 164 -11.50 0.81 24.58
C SER A 164 -10.28 0.00 25.02
N THR A 165 -10.38 -0.72 26.15
CA THR A 165 -9.35 -1.59 26.71
C THR A 165 -9.03 -2.81 25.84
N LEU A 166 -9.97 -3.23 25.00
CA LEU A 166 -9.86 -4.40 24.14
C LEU A 166 -9.58 -4.08 22.67
N GLN A 167 -9.63 -2.81 22.28
CA GLN A 167 -9.37 -2.38 20.91
C GLN A 167 -8.04 -2.92 20.40
N LYS A 168 -8.08 -3.54 19.21
CA LYS A 168 -6.89 -4.05 18.51
C LYS A 168 -6.65 -3.23 17.26
N SER A 169 -5.39 -3.13 16.86
CA SER A 169 -5.09 -2.51 15.57
C SER A 169 -5.62 -3.38 14.43
N ASN A 170 -6.10 -2.74 13.37
CA ASN A 170 -6.33 -3.39 12.08
C ASN A 170 -5.09 -4.20 11.67
N GLN A 171 -5.31 -5.37 11.09
CA GLN A 171 -4.25 -6.15 10.50
C GLN A 171 -3.86 -5.47 9.18
N LYS A 172 -2.66 -4.89 9.12
CA LYS A 172 -2.25 -4.01 8.00
C LYS A 172 -1.98 -4.76 6.69
N VAL A 173 -1.51 -6.01 6.76
CA VAL A 173 -1.14 -6.82 5.59
C VAL A 173 -1.32 -8.31 5.88
N GLY A 174 -1.73 -9.06 4.85
CA GLY A 174 -1.95 -10.51 4.91
C GLY A 174 -3.22 -10.92 5.65
N ASN A 175 -3.47 -12.22 5.71
CA ASN A 175 -4.66 -12.79 6.33
C ASN A 175 -4.65 -12.60 7.86
N CYS A 176 -5.80 -12.16 8.38
CA CYS A 176 -6.05 -11.88 9.79
C CYS A 176 -6.24 -13.13 10.67
N SER A 177 -6.33 -14.35 10.13
CA SER A 177 -6.59 -15.61 10.85
C SER A 177 -5.65 -15.81 12.04
N ILE A 178 -4.34 -15.79 11.74
CA ILE A 178 -3.23 -15.45 12.64
C ILE A 178 -3.61 -14.70 13.93
N ALA A 179 -3.95 -13.45 13.66
CA ALA A 179 -4.03 -12.35 14.58
C ALA A 179 -5.37 -12.33 15.34
N ASN A 180 -6.45 -12.76 14.68
CA ASN A 180 -7.77 -12.91 15.27
C ASN A 180 -7.79 -14.07 16.24
N SER A 181 -7.16 -15.20 15.91
CA SER A 181 -7.22 -16.37 16.76
C SER A 181 -6.22 -16.35 17.93
N ASN A 182 -5.05 -15.70 17.79
CA ASN A 182 -4.06 -15.61 18.90
C ASN A 182 -4.60 -14.94 20.17
N ILE A 183 -5.66 -14.12 20.06
CA ILE A 183 -6.28 -13.47 21.22
C ILE A 183 -6.96 -14.47 22.16
N ALA A 184 -7.27 -15.68 21.68
CA ALA A 184 -7.81 -16.76 22.49
C ALA A 184 -6.94 -17.04 23.73
N TRP A 185 -5.62 -16.87 23.60
CA TRP A 185 -4.69 -17.03 24.71
C TRP A 185 -4.92 -16.02 25.82
N HIS A 186 -5.28 -14.77 25.47
CA HIS A 186 -5.57 -13.74 26.46
C HIS A 186 -6.88 -14.06 27.20
N PHE A 187 -7.90 -14.55 26.48
CA PHE A 187 -9.15 -14.98 27.12
C PHE A 187 -8.96 -16.21 28.00
N GLN A 188 -8.13 -17.17 27.62
CA GLN A 188 -7.81 -18.29 28.50
C GLN A 188 -7.11 -17.83 29.77
N LEU A 189 -6.14 -16.92 29.67
CA LEU A 189 -5.49 -16.35 30.86
C LEU A 189 -6.50 -15.59 31.74
N ALA A 190 -7.41 -14.82 31.13
CA ALA A 190 -8.47 -14.12 31.85
C ALA A 190 -9.44 -15.10 32.53
N SER A 191 -9.77 -16.21 31.87
CA SER A 191 -10.55 -17.32 32.44
C SER A 191 -9.86 -17.92 33.66
N ASP A 192 -8.57 -18.27 33.55
CA ASP A 192 -7.78 -18.79 34.67
C ASP A 192 -7.72 -17.78 35.83
N TYR A 193 -7.69 -16.48 35.52
CA TYR A 193 -7.74 -15.42 36.52
C TYR A 193 -9.11 -15.33 37.21
N LEU A 194 -10.21 -15.36 36.45
CA LEU A 194 -11.58 -15.31 36.96
C LEU A 194 -11.89 -16.51 37.85
N LYS A 195 -11.40 -17.71 37.51
CA LYS A 195 -11.53 -18.91 38.34
C LYS A 195 -10.91 -18.72 39.74
N LYS A 196 -9.83 -17.94 39.83
CA LYS A 196 -9.18 -17.59 41.11
C LYS A 196 -9.81 -16.37 41.80
N HIS A 197 -10.50 -15.52 41.04
CA HIS A 197 -11.08 -14.27 41.50
C HIS A 197 -12.53 -14.12 40.97
N PRO A 198 -13.48 -14.94 41.45
CA PRO A 198 -14.83 -15.02 40.86
C PRO A 198 -15.64 -13.73 40.96
N HIS A 199 -15.22 -12.77 41.79
CA HIS A 199 -15.85 -11.47 41.92
C HIS A 199 -15.35 -10.42 40.91
N ALA A 200 -14.23 -10.69 40.21
CA ALA A 200 -13.73 -9.80 39.18
C ALA A 200 -14.61 -9.85 37.93
N THR A 201 -14.66 -8.74 37.19
CA THR A 201 -15.30 -8.74 35.86
C THR A 201 -14.33 -9.28 34.80
N TYR A 202 -14.84 -9.71 33.65
CA TYR A 202 -13.98 -10.18 32.57
C TYR A 202 -13.03 -9.08 32.06
N GLU A 203 -13.41 -7.79 32.08
CA GLU A 203 -12.50 -6.69 31.72
C GLU A 203 -11.36 -6.53 32.72
N GLN A 204 -11.64 -6.65 34.03
CA GLN A 204 -10.61 -6.61 35.07
C GLN A 204 -9.64 -7.77 34.89
N ALA A 205 -10.16 -8.98 34.62
CA ALA A 205 -9.34 -10.15 34.35
C ALA A 205 -8.45 -9.97 33.12
N LEU A 206 -8.98 -9.41 32.02
CA LEU A 206 -8.21 -9.10 30.82
C LEU A 206 -7.11 -8.07 31.08
N GLN A 207 -7.40 -7.03 31.86
CA GLN A 207 -6.42 -6.01 32.21
C GLN A 207 -5.30 -6.60 33.07
N ASN A 208 -5.65 -7.41 34.08
CA ASN A 208 -4.69 -8.02 35.00
C ASN A 208 -3.83 -9.10 34.33
N THR A 209 -4.32 -9.74 33.27
CA THR A 209 -3.59 -10.77 32.52
C THR A 209 -2.87 -10.23 31.27
N LYS A 210 -2.97 -8.92 31.01
CA LYS A 210 -2.40 -8.28 29.81
C LYS A 210 -0.89 -8.48 29.69
N GLN A 211 -0.14 -8.39 30.80
CA GLN A 211 1.31 -8.59 30.76
C GLN A 211 1.67 -10.05 30.50
N ALA A 212 1.00 -11.01 31.17
CA ALA A 212 1.20 -12.44 30.92
C ALA A 212 0.90 -12.80 29.45
N TYR A 213 -0.15 -12.22 28.85
CA TYR A 213 -0.43 -12.39 27.43
C TYR A 213 0.70 -11.83 26.54
N LYS A 214 1.23 -10.63 26.84
CA LYS A 214 2.37 -10.07 26.09
C LYS A 214 3.60 -10.97 26.17
N GLU A 215 3.90 -11.52 27.34
CA GLU A 215 5.01 -12.46 27.54
C GLU A 215 4.82 -13.74 26.72
N LEU A 216 3.62 -14.32 26.69
CA LEU A 216 3.33 -15.47 25.81
C LEU A 216 3.51 -15.12 24.34
N ARG A 217 3.04 -13.95 23.90
CA ARG A 217 3.25 -13.49 22.51
C ARG A 217 4.72 -13.23 22.19
N LYS A 218 5.54 -12.91 23.19
CA LYS A 218 6.99 -12.74 23.04
C LYS A 218 7.67 -14.09 22.87
N GLN A 219 7.41 -15.02 23.77
CA GLN A 219 7.94 -16.38 23.71
C GLN A 219 7.55 -17.08 22.40
N ASP A 220 6.30 -16.95 21.96
CA ASP A 220 5.83 -17.48 20.67
C ASP A 220 6.64 -16.98 19.47
N ARG A 221 7.02 -15.70 19.45
CA ARG A 221 7.87 -15.16 18.38
C ARG A 221 9.31 -15.65 18.49
N ILE A 222 9.81 -15.83 19.70
CA ILE A 222 11.14 -16.39 19.93
C ILE A 222 11.18 -17.81 19.38
N GLU A 223 10.24 -18.67 19.78
CA GLU A 223 10.17 -20.06 19.29
C GLU A 223 9.97 -20.13 17.77
N ALA A 224 9.10 -19.28 17.19
CA ALA A 224 8.97 -19.20 15.73
C ALA A 224 10.25 -18.75 15.03
N PHE A 225 11.06 -17.89 15.66
CA PHE A 225 12.37 -17.50 15.13
C PHE A 225 13.38 -18.65 15.24
N LYS A 226 13.34 -19.45 16.31
CA LYS A 226 14.18 -20.67 16.42
C LYS A 226 13.86 -21.65 15.30
N ASP A 227 12.57 -21.88 15.06
CA ASP A 227 12.12 -22.74 13.97
C ASP A 227 12.49 -22.16 12.60
N LEU A 228 12.42 -20.84 12.42
CA LEU A 228 12.90 -20.17 11.20
C LEU A 228 14.37 -20.46 10.97
N LEU A 229 15.22 -20.31 12.00
CA LEU A 229 16.63 -20.65 11.88
C LEU A 229 16.80 -22.14 11.58
N ALA A 230 16.01 -23.02 12.19
CA ALA A 230 16.10 -24.48 12.01
C ALA A 230 15.65 -24.98 10.62
N LEU A 231 14.98 -24.15 9.81
CA LEU A 231 14.66 -24.50 8.43
C LEU A 231 15.95 -24.79 7.64
N LYS A 232 15.92 -25.86 6.85
CA LYS A 232 17.01 -26.21 5.94
C LYS A 232 16.66 -25.67 4.55
N PRO A 233 17.56 -24.91 3.89
CA PRO A 233 17.42 -24.60 2.49
C PRO A 233 17.24 -25.87 1.65
N ASN A 234 16.45 -25.80 0.58
CA ASN A 234 16.23 -26.88 -0.37
C ASN A 234 16.02 -26.31 -1.78
N ALA A 235 15.78 -27.17 -2.77
CA ALA A 235 15.59 -26.74 -4.16
C ALA A 235 14.52 -25.65 -4.36
N ASN A 236 13.49 -25.62 -3.50
CA ASN A 236 12.38 -24.65 -3.55
C ASN A 236 12.53 -23.51 -2.52
N TYR A 237 13.55 -23.55 -1.66
CA TYR A 237 13.82 -22.55 -0.63
C TYR A 237 15.32 -22.30 -0.54
N SER A 238 15.81 -21.39 -1.37
CA SER A 238 17.23 -21.07 -1.49
C SER A 238 17.79 -20.48 -0.20
N GLN A 239 19.12 -20.51 -0.06
CA GLN A 239 19.82 -19.84 1.05
C GLN A 239 19.52 -18.33 1.07
N ASP A 240 19.40 -17.70 -0.10
CA ASP A 240 18.98 -16.31 -0.24
C ASP A 240 17.56 -16.05 0.28
N ALA A 241 16.61 -16.91 -0.08
CA ALA A 241 15.25 -16.84 0.44
C ALA A 241 15.25 -17.01 1.97
N HIS A 242 16.01 -17.97 2.49
CA HIS A 242 16.13 -18.18 3.93
C HIS A 242 16.72 -16.96 4.66
N MET A 243 17.81 -16.41 4.15
CA MET A 243 18.42 -15.21 4.72
C MET A 243 17.49 -14.00 4.65
N ASN A 244 16.74 -13.83 3.56
CA ASN A 244 15.73 -12.77 3.44
C ASN A 244 14.66 -12.89 4.53
N ASP A 245 14.13 -14.09 4.79
CA ASP A 245 13.14 -14.31 5.86
C ASP A 245 13.74 -14.00 7.24
N VAL A 246 15.01 -14.37 7.49
CA VAL A 246 15.74 -14.05 8.73
C VAL A 246 15.93 -12.54 8.90
N LEU A 247 16.37 -11.83 7.86
CA LEU A 247 16.55 -10.37 7.89
C LEU A 247 15.22 -9.64 8.11
N GLN A 248 14.14 -10.09 7.47
CA GLN A 248 12.79 -9.59 7.71
C GLN A 248 12.35 -9.77 9.17
N ALA A 249 12.58 -10.95 9.73
CA ALA A 249 12.25 -11.28 11.11
C ALA A 249 13.04 -10.42 12.09
N LEU A 250 14.37 -10.31 11.93
CA LEU A 250 15.23 -9.48 12.77
C LEU A 250 14.80 -8.00 12.73
N GLY A 251 14.56 -7.44 11.54
CA GLY A 251 14.11 -6.06 11.40
C GLY A 251 12.73 -5.79 12.04
N LYS A 252 11.88 -6.82 12.21
CA LYS A 252 10.62 -6.72 12.95
C LYS A 252 10.83 -6.82 14.45
N LEU A 253 11.66 -7.75 14.92
CA LEU A 253 11.98 -7.93 16.33
C LEU A 253 12.73 -6.71 16.90
N ASN A 254 13.63 -6.10 16.12
CA ASN A 254 14.31 -4.87 16.51
C ASN A 254 13.32 -3.71 16.71
N ARG A 255 12.42 -3.46 15.74
CA ARG A 255 11.39 -2.42 15.87
C ARG A 255 10.44 -2.63 17.05
N LYS A 256 10.13 -3.89 17.37
CA LYS A 256 9.35 -4.23 18.55
C LYS A 256 10.12 -3.94 19.84
N SER A 257 11.43 -4.15 19.82
CA SER A 257 12.28 -3.82 20.97
C SER A 257 12.31 -2.31 21.22
N ASP A 258 12.44 -1.52 20.16
CA ASP A 258 12.44 -0.05 20.25
C ASP A 258 11.13 0.51 20.80
N THR A 259 9.99 -0.12 20.48
CA THR A 259 8.65 0.37 20.87
C THR A 259 8.16 -0.15 22.22
N GLN A 260 8.63 -1.32 22.66
CA GLN A 260 8.16 -1.97 23.90
C GLN A 260 9.19 -1.90 25.03
N GLY A 261 10.42 -1.44 24.78
CA GLY A 261 11.52 -1.45 25.76
C GLY A 261 12.12 -2.83 26.02
N GLU A 262 11.47 -3.90 25.56
CA GLU A 262 11.91 -5.28 25.72
C GLU A 262 12.85 -5.69 24.59
N ASN A 263 14.08 -6.11 24.89
CA ASN A 263 15.04 -6.46 23.85
C ASN A 263 14.85 -7.91 23.36
N TYR A 264 14.00 -8.10 22.34
CA TYR A 264 13.74 -9.41 21.71
C TYR A 264 15.02 -10.07 21.19
N ILE A 265 15.97 -9.27 20.69
CA ILE A 265 17.24 -9.79 20.18
C ILE A 265 18.07 -10.38 21.33
N GLN A 266 18.16 -9.70 22.48
CA GLN A 266 18.89 -10.26 23.63
C GLN A 266 18.29 -11.58 24.11
N LEU A 267 16.96 -11.69 24.13
CA LEU A 267 16.28 -12.94 24.49
C LEU A 267 16.60 -14.08 23.51
N LEU A 268 16.69 -13.78 22.20
CA LEU A 268 17.14 -14.78 21.22
C LEU A 268 18.59 -15.23 21.48
N LEU A 269 19.47 -14.30 21.86
CA LEU A 269 20.89 -14.59 22.09
C LEU A 269 21.18 -15.31 23.41
N GLN A 270 20.18 -15.46 24.30
CA GLN A 270 20.28 -16.29 25.51
C GLN A 270 20.30 -17.79 25.18
N ASP A 271 19.62 -18.19 24.10
CA ASP A 271 19.64 -19.57 23.62
C ASP A 271 20.93 -19.82 22.82
N LYS A 272 21.77 -20.76 23.30
CA LYS A 272 23.08 -21.05 22.70
C LYS A 272 22.97 -21.48 21.23
N GLU A 273 22.01 -22.34 20.89
CA GLU A 273 21.88 -22.84 19.52
C GLU A 273 21.45 -21.73 18.56
N VAL A 274 20.45 -20.95 18.97
CA VAL A 274 19.95 -19.79 18.21
C VAL A 274 21.06 -18.76 18.02
N ARG A 275 21.76 -18.42 19.10
CA ARG A 275 22.88 -17.48 19.09
C ARG A 275 23.95 -17.94 18.11
N ASP A 276 24.49 -19.14 18.28
CA ASP A 276 25.61 -19.62 17.48
C ASP A 276 25.22 -19.71 15.99
N LYS A 277 24.00 -20.17 15.68
CA LYS A 277 23.49 -20.24 14.30
C LYS A 277 23.28 -18.85 13.69
N LEU A 278 22.68 -17.93 14.43
CA LEU A 278 22.48 -16.56 13.97
C LEU A 278 23.81 -15.84 13.76
N THR A 279 24.78 -16.00 14.66
CA THR A 279 26.14 -15.45 14.50
C THR A 279 26.76 -15.93 13.19
N ARG A 280 26.77 -17.25 12.93
CA ARG A 280 27.31 -17.82 11.68
C ARG A 280 26.64 -17.25 10.43
N MET A 281 25.31 -17.11 10.45
CA MET A 281 24.56 -16.51 9.35
C MET A 281 24.95 -15.05 9.11
N LEU A 282 25.17 -14.28 10.16
CA LEU A 282 25.54 -12.87 10.07
C LEU A 282 27.03 -12.65 9.76
N THR A 283 27.89 -13.63 10.02
CA THR A 283 29.31 -13.63 9.63
C THR A 283 29.56 -14.21 8.25
N HIS A 284 28.51 -14.67 7.54
CA HIS A 284 28.66 -15.24 6.21
C HIS A 284 29.32 -14.21 5.26
N PRO A 285 30.32 -14.60 4.44
CA PRO A 285 31.00 -13.68 3.51
C PRO A 285 30.03 -12.93 2.58
N ASP A 286 28.97 -13.62 2.14
CA ASP A 286 27.92 -13.04 1.28
C ASP A 286 26.83 -12.27 2.03
N PHE A 287 26.99 -11.97 3.33
CA PHE A 287 25.99 -11.22 4.10
C PHE A 287 25.57 -9.92 3.40
N ARG A 288 26.53 -9.19 2.81
CA ARG A 288 26.23 -7.95 2.07
C ARG A 288 25.36 -8.21 0.85
N HIS A 289 25.64 -9.28 0.10
CA HIS A 289 24.82 -9.69 -1.04
C HIS A 289 23.40 -10.04 -0.60
N HIS A 290 23.24 -10.83 0.46
CA HIS A 290 21.93 -11.16 1.01
C HIS A 290 21.18 -9.91 1.51
N LEU A 291 21.89 -8.96 2.13
CA LEU A 291 21.31 -7.69 2.56
C LEU A 291 20.86 -6.86 1.36
N ASP A 292 21.64 -6.80 0.27
CA ASP A 292 21.24 -6.14 -0.97
C ASP A 292 19.99 -6.79 -1.58
N ASN A 293 19.96 -8.12 -1.65
CA ASN A 293 18.80 -8.91 -2.09
C ASN A 293 17.57 -8.71 -1.19
N PHE A 294 17.74 -8.42 0.09
CA PHE A 294 16.63 -8.00 0.96
C PHE A 294 16.18 -6.56 0.64
N LEU A 295 17.13 -5.67 0.40
CA LEU A 295 16.88 -4.24 0.20
C LEU A 295 16.22 -3.90 -1.14
N ASP A 296 16.42 -4.66 -2.24
CA ASP A 296 15.73 -4.27 -3.48
C ASP A 296 14.22 -4.49 -3.45
N GLY A 297 13.70 -5.19 -2.43
CA GLY A 297 12.25 -5.27 -2.18
C GLY A 297 11.63 -3.95 -1.72
N PHE A 298 12.46 -2.96 -1.37
CA PHE A 298 12.02 -1.63 -0.93
C PHE A 298 12.16 -0.62 -2.08
N LYS A 299 11.22 0.33 -2.20
CA LYS A 299 11.29 1.41 -3.20
C LYS A 299 12.01 2.65 -2.61
N GLY A 300 12.82 3.32 -3.43
CA GLY A 300 13.52 4.57 -3.10
C GLY A 300 14.92 4.37 -2.48
N PHE A 301 15.94 5.02 -3.06
CA PHE A 301 17.34 4.89 -2.66
C PHE A 301 17.59 5.28 -1.20
N ASN A 302 17.13 6.46 -0.78
CA ASN A 302 17.31 6.94 0.59
C ASN A 302 16.63 6.01 1.63
N HIS A 303 15.56 5.31 1.23
CA HIS A 303 14.86 4.37 2.11
C HIS A 303 15.69 3.11 2.30
N ARG A 304 16.20 2.56 1.18
CA ARG A 304 17.10 1.40 1.17
C ARG A 304 18.34 1.67 2.02
N GLU A 305 18.97 2.82 1.85
CA GLU A 305 20.18 3.17 2.60
C GLU A 305 19.90 3.36 4.10
N GLY A 306 18.75 3.95 4.45
CA GLY A 306 18.32 4.04 5.85
C GLY A 306 18.06 2.67 6.48
N ILE A 307 17.45 1.73 5.74
CA ILE A 307 17.26 0.36 6.21
C ILE A 307 18.60 -0.38 6.28
N ARG A 308 19.48 -0.23 5.29
CA ARG A 308 20.84 -0.80 5.26
C ARG A 308 21.58 -0.47 6.54
N LYS A 309 21.72 0.82 6.87
CA LYS A 309 22.42 1.28 8.08
C LYS A 309 21.82 0.70 9.36
N LYS A 310 20.49 0.60 9.44
CA LYS A 310 19.81 0.00 10.60
C LYS A 310 20.10 -1.50 10.71
N MET A 311 20.08 -2.22 9.60
CA MET A 311 20.37 -3.67 9.57
C MET A 311 21.84 -3.96 9.86
N GLU A 312 22.75 -3.16 9.33
CA GLU A 312 24.19 -3.25 9.65
C GLU A 312 24.47 -2.91 11.11
N GLY A 313 23.88 -1.84 11.65
CA GLY A 313 24.00 -1.52 13.07
C GLY A 313 23.44 -2.64 13.98
N MET A 314 22.32 -3.25 13.59
CA MET A 314 21.76 -4.41 14.28
C MET A 314 22.67 -5.64 14.17
N ARG A 315 23.25 -5.91 13.00
CA ARG A 315 24.27 -6.96 12.81
C ARG A 315 25.44 -6.73 13.76
N ASP A 316 25.99 -5.51 13.78
CA ASP A 316 27.14 -5.16 14.61
C ASP A 316 26.84 -5.38 16.10
N LYS A 317 25.64 -4.99 16.55
CA LYS A 317 25.19 -5.25 17.92
C LYS A 317 25.10 -6.75 18.23
N ILE A 318 24.47 -7.53 17.35
CA ILE A 318 24.35 -8.98 17.53
C ILE A 318 25.74 -9.63 17.57
N LEU A 319 26.64 -9.29 16.64
CA LEU A 319 27.98 -9.86 16.58
C LEU A 319 28.83 -9.47 17.79
N SER A 320 28.74 -8.23 18.28
CA SER A 320 29.40 -7.82 19.51
C SER A 320 29.01 -8.69 20.71
N ASP A 321 27.73 -9.06 20.81
CA ASP A 321 27.18 -9.84 21.92
C ASP A 321 27.39 -11.35 21.77
N SER A 322 27.61 -11.83 20.55
CA SER A 322 27.55 -13.27 20.21
C SER A 322 28.82 -13.86 19.63
N PHE A 323 29.59 -13.12 18.82
CA PHE A 323 30.76 -13.65 18.11
C PHE A 323 31.84 -14.15 19.06
N SER A 324 32.14 -13.36 20.11
CA SER A 324 33.06 -13.76 21.18
C SER A 324 32.65 -15.02 21.95
N LYS A 325 31.42 -15.53 21.78
CA LYS A 325 30.93 -16.76 22.43
C LYS A 325 31.06 -18.00 21.54
N LEU A 326 31.49 -17.86 20.29
CA LEU A 326 31.86 -18.99 19.43
C LEU A 326 33.18 -19.62 19.90
N PRO A 327 33.46 -20.90 19.58
CA PRO A 327 34.77 -21.50 19.80
C PRO A 327 35.90 -20.66 19.17
N LYS A 328 37.05 -20.52 19.83
CA LYS A 328 38.14 -19.66 19.36
C LYS A 328 38.65 -20.05 17.96
N GLN A 329 38.81 -21.35 17.71
CA GLN A 329 39.18 -21.87 16.38
C GLN A 329 38.19 -21.44 15.28
N GLU A 330 36.89 -21.43 15.61
CA GLU A 330 35.85 -21.00 14.68
C GLU A 330 35.88 -19.48 14.46
N GLN A 331 36.11 -18.69 15.52
CA GLN A 331 36.32 -17.25 15.38
C GLN A 331 37.50 -16.95 14.47
N ASP A 332 38.63 -17.63 14.65
CA ASP A 332 39.84 -17.41 13.86
C ASP A 332 39.63 -17.76 12.39
N LEU A 333 38.91 -18.86 12.09
CA LEU A 333 38.52 -19.22 10.72
C LEU A 333 37.64 -18.14 10.07
N LEU A 334 36.63 -17.64 10.78
CA LEU A 334 35.74 -16.61 10.27
C LEU A 334 36.48 -15.27 10.07
N ILE A 335 37.40 -14.92 10.96
CA ILE A 335 38.25 -13.72 10.83
C ILE A 335 39.21 -13.85 9.63
N GLN A 336 39.73 -15.06 9.38
CA GLN A 336 40.56 -15.30 8.20
C GLN A 336 39.77 -15.10 6.89
N GLN A 337 38.48 -15.47 6.89
CA GLN A 337 37.59 -15.25 5.75
C GLN A 337 37.16 -13.78 5.60
N ASP A 338 36.87 -13.10 6.70
CA ASP A 338 36.53 -11.69 6.75
C ASP A 338 37.26 -10.99 7.91
N PRO A 339 38.42 -10.34 7.64
CA PRO A 339 39.20 -9.65 8.67
C PRO A 339 38.42 -8.56 9.41
N SER A 340 37.33 -8.03 8.83
CA SER A 340 36.50 -7.03 9.51
C SER A 340 35.77 -7.59 10.75
N LEU A 341 35.67 -8.92 10.89
CA LEU A 341 35.09 -9.59 12.05
C LEU A 341 36.02 -9.56 13.28
N GLN A 342 37.30 -9.24 13.11
CA GLN A 342 38.27 -9.20 14.20
C GLN A 342 37.77 -8.37 15.39
N LYS A 343 37.12 -7.23 15.11
CA LYS A 343 36.57 -6.30 16.11
C LYS A 343 35.52 -6.89 17.06
N TYR A 344 34.93 -8.04 16.73
CA TYR A 344 33.95 -8.73 17.60
C TYR A 344 34.54 -9.91 18.37
N SER A 345 35.79 -10.28 18.09
CA SER A 345 36.47 -11.43 18.70
C SER A 345 36.80 -11.19 20.17
N ILE A 346 37.01 -12.28 20.92
CA ILE A 346 37.51 -12.20 22.32
C ILE A 346 38.82 -11.41 22.37
N SER A 347 39.69 -11.57 21.37
CA SER A 347 40.98 -10.90 21.27
C SER A 347 40.86 -9.39 21.07
N ALA A 348 39.83 -8.90 20.36
CA ALA A 348 39.61 -7.46 20.19
C ALA A 348 39.02 -6.81 21.45
N LYS A 349 38.36 -7.58 22.32
CA LYS A 349 37.84 -7.09 23.61
C LYS A 349 38.89 -6.93 24.69
N LYS A 350 40.17 -7.23 24.43
CA LYS A 350 41.22 -6.84 25.37
C LYS A 350 41.30 -5.31 25.36
N PRO A 351 41.05 -4.64 26.50
CA PRO A 351 41.22 -3.21 26.57
C PRO A 351 42.68 -2.87 26.30
N ALA A 352 42.92 -1.69 25.75
CA ALA A 352 44.25 -1.14 25.69
C ALA A 352 44.90 -1.21 27.08
N THR A 353 46.17 -1.57 27.17
CA THR A 353 46.90 -1.44 28.43
C THR A 353 47.38 0.00 28.62
N LYS A 354 47.66 0.38 29.87
CA LYS A 354 48.26 1.68 30.19
C LYS A 354 49.56 1.89 29.40
N GLU A 355 50.35 0.84 29.25
CA GLU A 355 51.63 0.85 28.51
C GLU A 355 51.40 1.11 27.03
N GLN A 356 50.41 0.46 26.41
CA GLN A 356 50.07 0.69 25.00
C GLN A 356 49.54 2.10 24.75
N MET A 357 48.77 2.64 25.70
CA MET A 357 48.27 4.02 25.64
C MET A 357 49.39 5.04 25.86
N ALA A 358 50.33 4.78 26.78
CA ALA A 358 51.49 5.62 27.01
C ALA A 358 52.40 5.62 25.78
N GLN A 359 52.67 4.44 25.21
CA GLN A 359 53.42 4.29 23.98
C GLN A 359 52.76 5.07 22.83
N LEU A 360 51.45 4.90 22.64
CA LEU A 360 50.71 5.63 21.61
C LEU A 360 50.80 7.15 21.79
N LEU A 361 50.75 7.67 23.02
CA LEU A 361 50.89 9.12 23.27
C LEU A 361 52.31 9.63 23.09
N SER A 362 53.31 8.82 23.45
CA SER A 362 54.74 9.16 23.30
C SER A 362 55.16 9.29 21.84
N GLU A 363 54.46 8.60 20.93
CA GLU A 363 54.73 8.62 19.49
C GLU A 363 54.17 9.86 18.77
N PHE A 364 53.30 10.66 19.41
CA PHE A 364 52.81 11.91 18.82
C PHE A 364 53.77 13.07 19.14
N ASP A 365 54.48 13.55 18.11
CA ASP A 365 55.39 14.68 18.25
C ASP A 365 54.62 16.01 18.48
N SER A 366 54.94 16.66 19.59
CA SER A 366 54.47 18.01 19.95
C SER A 366 54.79 19.10 18.93
N LYS A 367 55.67 18.83 17.95
CA LYS A 367 56.09 19.79 16.91
C LYS A 367 55.23 19.78 15.65
N THR A 368 54.24 18.89 15.55
CA THR A 368 53.33 18.81 14.40
C THR A 368 52.13 19.74 14.55
N GLU A 369 51.62 20.27 13.43
CA GLU A 369 50.44 21.16 13.42
C GLU A 369 49.24 20.55 14.17
N PRO A 370 48.35 21.38 14.75
CA PRO A 370 47.20 20.92 15.49
C PRO A 370 46.37 19.92 14.69
N LYS A 371 46.31 18.67 15.14
CA LYS A 371 45.60 17.62 14.43
C LYS A 371 44.76 16.78 15.38
N TRP A 372 43.46 16.80 15.16
CA TRP A 372 42.55 15.85 15.79
C TRP A 372 42.59 14.53 15.03
N THR A 373 43.00 13.46 15.70
CA THR A 373 42.97 12.11 15.13
C THR A 373 41.95 11.27 15.88
N GLN A 374 40.80 11.00 15.27
CA GLN A 374 39.78 10.14 15.87
C GLN A 374 40.33 8.71 16.04
N LEU A 375 40.22 8.17 17.26
CA LEU A 375 40.54 6.78 17.58
C LEU A 375 39.28 5.92 17.49
N ILE A 376 38.21 6.31 18.21
CA ILE A 376 36.93 5.61 18.22
C ILE A 376 35.76 6.63 18.27
N GLN A 377 34.58 6.20 17.86
CA GLN A 377 33.33 6.88 18.19
C GLN A 377 32.31 5.85 18.63
N ASP A 378 31.82 5.98 19.87
CA ASP A 378 30.80 5.11 20.45
C ASP A 378 29.60 5.95 20.94
N GLU A 379 28.64 5.32 21.62
CA GLU A 379 27.47 5.96 22.21
C GLU A 379 27.80 6.99 23.31
N ASN A 380 28.97 6.87 23.93
CA ASN A 380 29.51 7.77 24.95
C ASN A 380 30.39 8.88 24.34
N GLY A 381 30.41 9.02 23.01
CA GLY A 381 31.05 10.10 22.29
C GLY A 381 32.31 9.70 21.51
N ARG A 382 33.02 10.71 21.00
CA ARG A 382 34.28 10.52 20.27
C ARG A 382 35.45 10.44 21.26
N ILE A 383 36.31 9.45 21.07
CA ILE A 383 37.65 9.40 21.65
C ILE A 383 38.64 9.61 20.53
N GLY A 384 39.61 10.48 20.74
CA GLY A 384 40.68 10.69 19.77
C GLY A 384 41.88 11.35 20.42
N ILE A 385 42.93 11.55 19.63
CA ILE A 385 44.16 12.18 20.06
C ILE A 385 44.10 13.64 19.61
N TYR A 386 44.22 14.54 20.58
CA TYR A 386 44.31 15.97 20.34
C TYR A 386 45.74 16.42 20.58
N ASN A 387 46.38 16.83 19.50
CA ASN A 387 47.66 17.53 19.54
C ASN A 387 47.39 18.98 19.15
N SER A 388 47.57 19.93 20.07
CA SER A 388 47.46 21.37 19.78
C SER A 388 48.32 22.15 20.77
N PRO A 389 49.33 22.90 20.31
CA PRO A 389 50.05 23.84 21.16
C PRO A 389 49.08 24.83 21.84
N PRO A 390 49.32 25.23 23.10
CA PRO A 390 50.48 24.94 23.94
C PRO A 390 50.40 23.62 24.73
N HIS A 391 49.35 22.81 24.54
CA HIS A 391 49.12 21.62 25.35
C HIS A 391 49.81 20.37 24.77
N LYS A 392 50.23 19.46 25.65
CA LYS A 392 50.80 18.17 25.24
C LYS A 392 49.77 17.33 24.46
N PRO A 393 50.21 16.42 23.57
CA PRO A 393 49.35 15.41 22.99
C PRO A 393 48.60 14.66 24.10
N GLY A 394 47.28 14.50 23.93
CA GLY A 394 46.48 13.76 24.90
C GLY A 394 45.27 13.09 24.28
N ILE A 395 44.81 12.01 24.91
CA ILE A 395 43.56 11.35 24.55
C ILE A 395 42.41 12.19 25.09
N VAL A 396 41.57 12.67 24.19
CA VAL A 396 40.44 13.51 24.52
C VAL A 396 39.15 12.72 24.39
N THR A 397 38.32 12.86 25.40
CA THR A 397 36.92 12.48 25.41
C THR A 397 36.04 13.74 25.39
N ARG A 398 34.72 13.58 25.51
CA ARG A 398 33.80 14.73 25.61
C ARG A 398 34.09 15.61 26.83
N THR A 399 34.46 14.99 27.95
CA THR A 399 34.55 15.64 29.27
C THR A 399 35.96 15.72 29.82
N HIS A 400 36.91 14.94 29.29
CA HIS A 400 38.26 14.85 29.82
C HIS A 400 39.33 14.88 28.73
N LYS A 401 40.55 15.28 29.08
CA LYS A 401 41.78 15.06 28.32
C LYS A 401 42.77 14.30 29.21
N ILE A 402 43.34 13.21 28.71
CA ILE A 402 44.33 12.40 29.40
C ILE A 402 45.69 12.63 28.73
N GLU A 403 46.65 13.14 29.49
CA GLU A 403 48.01 13.45 29.02
C GLU A 403 49.03 12.55 29.72
N LEU A 404 50.17 12.30 29.07
CA LEU A 404 51.31 11.63 29.69
C LEU A 404 52.22 12.69 30.33
N ASN A 405 52.48 12.53 31.64
CA ASN A 405 53.40 13.40 32.36
C ASN A 405 54.86 12.95 32.18
N PRO A 406 55.87 13.77 32.57
CA PRO A 406 57.28 13.42 32.39
C PRO A 406 57.72 12.15 33.12
N ASN A 407 56.99 11.73 34.15
CA ASN A 407 57.30 10.54 34.93
C ASN A 407 56.71 9.27 34.30
N GLY A 408 56.02 9.39 33.17
CA GLY A 408 55.33 8.27 32.51
C GLY A 408 53.93 7.96 33.06
N ASP A 409 53.42 8.75 34.00
CA ASP A 409 52.07 8.62 34.54
C ASP A 409 51.05 9.43 33.74
N PHE A 410 49.77 9.11 33.90
CA PHE A 410 48.68 9.84 33.25
C PHE A 410 48.11 10.96 34.12
N THR A 411 47.97 12.15 33.54
CA THR A 411 47.25 13.29 34.14
C THR A 411 45.90 13.46 33.45
N VAL A 412 44.82 13.57 34.22
CA VAL A 412 43.47 13.83 33.70
C VAL A 412 43.13 15.30 33.87
N LEU A 413 42.72 15.96 32.79
CA LEU A 413 42.29 17.35 32.74
C LEU A 413 40.79 17.41 32.45
N ASN A 414 40.03 18.12 33.29
CA ASN A 414 38.59 18.30 33.13
C ASN A 414 38.29 19.36 32.06
N LYS A 415 37.39 19.08 31.12
CA LYS A 415 36.94 20.06 30.12
C LYS A 415 35.72 20.86 30.60
N PRO A 416 35.58 22.14 30.19
CA PRO A 416 36.44 22.88 29.27
C PRO A 416 37.64 23.59 29.91
N SER A 417 37.73 23.61 31.24
CA SER A 417 38.73 24.41 31.97
C SER A 417 40.17 23.92 31.84
N PHE A 418 40.36 22.67 31.38
CA PHE A 418 41.63 21.94 31.38
C PHE A 418 42.34 21.97 32.74
N GLN A 419 41.57 22.08 33.83
CA GLN A 419 42.12 21.98 35.17
C GLN A 419 42.48 20.53 35.47
N VAL A 420 43.64 20.33 36.10
CA VAL A 420 44.10 19.02 36.57
C VAL A 420 43.11 18.49 37.58
N ASN A 421 42.56 17.31 37.32
CA ASN A 421 41.82 16.56 38.31
C ASN A 421 42.83 15.99 39.33
N THR A 422 42.77 16.48 40.56
CA THR A 422 43.68 16.08 41.64
C THR A 422 43.19 14.85 42.40
N ASN A 423 41.96 14.37 42.13
CA ASN A 423 41.43 13.16 42.75
C ASN A 423 41.97 11.92 42.05
N LYS A 424 42.97 11.28 42.66
CA LYS A 424 43.66 10.10 42.12
C LYS A 424 42.69 8.95 41.77
N LEU A 425 41.72 8.65 42.64
CA LEU A 425 40.75 7.56 42.43
C LEU A 425 39.82 7.86 41.24
N GLU A 426 39.40 9.11 41.10
CA GLU A 426 38.58 9.55 39.96
C GLU A 426 39.38 9.52 38.66
N CYS A 427 40.64 9.97 38.68
CA CYS A 427 41.54 9.90 37.53
C CYS A 427 41.74 8.45 37.07
N GLU A 428 41.98 7.51 37.99
CA GLU A 428 42.11 6.08 37.67
C GLU A 428 40.83 5.51 37.07
N LYS A 429 39.65 5.86 37.59
CA LYS A 429 38.36 5.47 37.01
C LYS A 429 38.17 6.00 35.59
N ILE A 430 38.55 7.27 35.34
CA ILE A 430 38.46 7.89 34.01
C ILE A 430 39.44 7.21 33.04
N ILE A 431 40.69 7.00 33.45
CA ILE A 431 41.71 6.33 32.63
C ILE A 431 41.26 4.91 32.28
N ASN A 432 40.85 4.12 33.27
CA ASN A 432 40.39 2.76 33.05
C ASN A 432 39.14 2.74 32.15
N SER A 433 38.19 3.67 32.32
CA SER A 433 37.03 3.78 31.44
C SER A 433 37.43 4.13 30.00
N VAL A 434 38.46 4.95 29.79
CA VAL A 434 38.97 5.24 28.43
C VAL A 434 39.69 4.02 27.84
N LEU A 435 40.53 3.32 28.62
CA LEU A 435 41.22 2.12 28.19
C LEU A 435 40.26 0.97 27.84
N GLU A 436 39.21 0.79 28.64
CA GLU A 436 38.12 -0.16 28.37
C GLU A 436 37.39 0.12 27.06
N ARG A 437 37.37 1.39 26.65
CA ARG A 437 36.71 1.83 25.42
C ARG A 437 37.61 1.74 24.20
N ILE A 438 38.94 1.77 24.34
CA ILE A 438 39.87 1.68 23.22
C ILE A 438 40.31 0.22 23.04
N PRO A 439 39.82 -0.47 21.99
CA PRO A 439 40.21 -1.86 21.73
C PRO A 439 41.70 -1.98 21.42
N GLN A 440 42.34 -3.05 21.88
CA GLN A 440 43.77 -3.29 21.62
C GLN A 440 44.09 -3.36 20.11
N ASP A 441 43.18 -3.82 19.26
CA ASP A 441 43.34 -3.87 17.80
C ASP A 441 43.19 -2.51 17.11
N VAL A 442 42.68 -1.48 17.79
CA VAL A 442 42.74 -0.08 17.31
C VAL A 442 44.13 0.51 17.55
N ILE A 443 44.78 0.15 18.66
CA ILE A 443 46.10 0.66 19.04
C ILE A 443 47.24 -0.11 18.36
N THR A 444 47.15 -1.44 18.34
CA THR A 444 48.26 -2.31 17.89
C THR A 444 48.76 -2.02 16.47
N PRO A 445 47.90 -1.81 15.45
CA PRO A 445 48.36 -1.46 14.11
C PRO A 445 49.06 -0.10 14.06
N ARG A 446 48.66 0.85 14.91
CA ARG A 446 49.28 2.19 14.99
C ARG A 446 50.67 2.11 15.61
N LEU A 447 50.83 1.35 16.69
CA LEU A 447 52.14 1.07 17.29
C LEU A 447 53.07 0.33 16.30
N LYS A 448 52.53 -0.61 15.51
CA LYS A 448 53.32 -1.33 14.48
C LYS A 448 53.75 -0.46 13.30
N SER A 449 52.98 0.56 12.94
CA SER A 449 53.33 1.48 11.85
C SER A 449 54.49 2.44 12.19
N VAL A 450 54.97 2.43 13.43
CA VAL A 450 55.95 3.40 13.97
C VAL A 450 57.28 2.74 14.38
N ALA A 451 57.36 1.40 14.44
CA ALA A 451 58.62 0.71 14.67
C ALA A 451 59.59 0.91 13.48
N PRO A 452 60.91 1.10 13.69
CA PRO A 452 61.87 1.19 12.61
C PRO A 452 61.84 -0.12 11.82
N THR A 453 61.49 0.00 10.55
CA THR A 453 61.28 -1.10 9.63
C THR A 453 62.55 -1.96 9.52
N ILE A 454 62.57 -3.17 10.08
CA ILE A 454 63.36 -4.25 9.48
C ILE A 454 62.71 -4.48 8.11
N ALA A 455 63.51 -4.30 7.05
CA ALA A 455 63.04 -4.35 5.67
C ALA A 455 62.11 -5.57 5.47
N PRO A 456 60.82 -5.36 5.10
CA PRO A 456 59.98 -6.47 4.71
C PRO A 456 60.61 -7.13 3.46
N PRO A 457 60.43 -8.45 3.25
CA PRO A 457 60.66 -9.01 1.92
C PRO A 457 59.85 -8.16 0.95
N ALA A 458 60.52 -7.65 -0.08
CA ALA A 458 59.96 -6.67 -1.01
C ALA A 458 58.58 -7.13 -1.49
N SER A 459 57.53 -6.53 -0.94
CA SER A 459 56.25 -6.46 -1.63
C SER A 459 56.56 -5.80 -2.98
N PRO A 460 56.22 -6.43 -4.11
CA PRO A 460 56.54 -5.85 -5.40
C PRO A 460 55.90 -4.46 -5.45
N PRO A 461 56.63 -3.43 -5.94
CA PRO A 461 56.04 -2.12 -6.08
C PRO A 461 54.78 -2.28 -6.92
N PHE A 462 53.66 -1.74 -6.44
CA PHE A 462 52.52 -1.45 -7.29
C PHE A 462 53.01 -0.45 -8.34
N LEU A 463 53.57 -0.97 -9.44
CA LEU A 463 53.89 -0.18 -10.62
C LEU A 463 52.54 0.34 -11.12
N ALA A 464 52.37 1.66 -11.07
CA ALA A 464 51.21 2.30 -11.66
C ALA A 464 51.12 1.87 -13.12
N THR A 465 49.97 1.29 -13.51
CA THR A 465 49.78 0.80 -14.86
C THR A 465 49.96 1.94 -15.85
N ASN A 466 50.87 1.78 -16.82
CA ASN A 466 51.14 2.80 -17.82
C ASN A 466 49.88 2.97 -18.72
N PRO A 467 49.38 4.20 -18.97
CA PRO A 467 48.28 4.46 -19.89
C PRO A 467 48.43 3.79 -21.27
N ARG A 468 49.68 3.61 -21.75
CA ARG A 468 49.97 2.87 -22.99
C ARG A 468 49.58 1.40 -22.93
N GLN A 469 49.78 0.73 -21.79
CA GLN A 469 49.42 -0.69 -21.62
C GLN A 469 47.91 -0.88 -21.53
N ILE A 470 47.19 0.07 -20.92
CA ILE A 470 45.72 0.08 -20.92
C ILE A 470 45.18 0.36 -22.33
N ALA A 471 45.77 1.31 -23.05
CA ALA A 471 45.40 1.60 -24.43
C ALA A 471 45.69 0.40 -25.36
N GLN A 472 46.73 -0.38 -25.07
CA GLN A 472 47.02 -1.62 -25.78
C GLN A 472 46.00 -2.70 -25.43
N LEU A 473 45.69 -2.92 -24.14
CA LEU A 473 44.67 -3.88 -23.69
C LEU A 473 43.31 -3.59 -24.33
N LEU A 474 42.88 -2.32 -24.35
CA LEU A 474 41.60 -1.94 -24.96
C LEU A 474 41.60 -2.07 -26.48
N ARG A 475 42.74 -1.91 -27.17
CA ARG A 475 42.89 -2.20 -28.60
C ARG A 475 42.77 -3.69 -28.88
N GLU A 476 43.49 -4.52 -28.13
CA GLU A 476 43.44 -5.98 -28.25
C GLU A 476 42.05 -6.55 -27.95
N ILE A 477 41.31 -5.95 -27.01
CA ILE A 477 39.91 -6.31 -26.73
C ILE A 477 38.97 -5.83 -27.85
N LYS A 478 39.22 -4.66 -28.44
CA LYS A 478 38.41 -4.14 -29.57
C LYS A 478 38.48 -5.04 -30.79
N GLU A 479 39.63 -5.69 -31.01
CA GLU A 479 39.88 -6.60 -32.15
C GLU A 479 39.30 -8.00 -31.93
N LYS A 480 38.72 -8.29 -30.75
CA LYS A 480 38.11 -9.59 -30.44
C LYS A 480 36.59 -9.46 -30.31
N ASP A 481 35.85 -10.08 -31.22
CA ASP A 481 34.41 -10.26 -31.07
C ASP A 481 34.10 -11.16 -29.86
N GLY A 482 33.20 -10.71 -28.97
CA GLY A 482 32.65 -11.53 -27.88
C GLY A 482 33.24 -11.37 -26.47
N PHE A 483 34.08 -10.36 -26.20
CA PHE A 483 34.67 -10.17 -24.86
C PHE A 483 33.67 -9.54 -23.84
N SER A 484 32.81 -10.34 -23.21
CA SER A 484 31.86 -9.87 -22.20
C SER A 484 32.49 -9.80 -20.80
N TRP A 485 32.44 -8.61 -20.17
CA TRP A 485 32.86 -8.20 -18.81
C TRP A 485 33.93 -9.05 -18.06
N LYS A 486 35.06 -8.42 -17.69
CA LYS A 486 36.10 -9.04 -16.82
C LYS A 486 36.55 -8.12 -15.69
N GLU A 487 36.49 -8.60 -14.45
CA GLU A 487 36.93 -7.85 -13.26
C GLU A 487 38.47 -7.68 -13.26
N LEU A 488 38.93 -6.44 -13.10
CA LEU A 488 40.36 -6.11 -12.99
C LEU A 488 40.78 -5.95 -11.52
N ALA A 489 39.94 -5.34 -10.68
CA ALA A 489 40.20 -5.10 -9.26
C ALA A 489 38.91 -4.77 -8.48
N SER A 490 38.94 -4.98 -7.16
CA SER A 490 37.87 -4.59 -6.24
C SER A 490 38.41 -3.64 -5.16
N ASP A 491 37.81 -2.46 -4.99
CA ASP A 491 38.21 -1.49 -3.95
C ASP A 491 37.02 -1.00 -3.09
N LYS A 492 37.28 -0.11 -2.11
CA LYS A 492 36.27 0.48 -1.22
C LYS A 492 35.24 1.38 -1.94
N LEU A 493 35.50 1.79 -3.18
CA LEU A 493 34.67 2.68 -3.99
C LEU A 493 33.89 1.92 -5.09
N GLY A 494 34.26 0.67 -5.39
CA GLY A 494 33.51 -0.28 -6.23
C GLY A 494 34.39 -1.29 -6.96
N ARG A 495 33.76 -2.17 -7.76
CA ARG A 495 34.47 -3.06 -8.70
C ARG A 495 34.94 -2.25 -9.91
N ILE A 496 36.17 -2.50 -10.36
CA ILE A 496 36.75 -2.00 -11.62
C ILE A 496 36.83 -3.19 -12.57
N GLY A 497 36.21 -3.08 -13.75
CA GLY A 497 36.25 -4.12 -14.77
C GLY A 497 36.47 -3.55 -16.16
N VAL A 498 36.79 -4.41 -17.12
CA VAL A 498 36.70 -4.08 -18.55
C VAL A 498 35.39 -4.62 -19.07
N ASP A 499 34.68 -3.83 -19.86
CA ASP A 499 33.42 -4.23 -20.46
C ASP A 499 33.39 -3.86 -21.94
N TYR A 500 32.84 -4.76 -22.74
CA TYR A 500 32.51 -4.56 -24.14
C TYR A 500 31.03 -4.88 -24.33
N ALA A 501 30.23 -3.82 -24.25
CA ALA A 501 28.80 -3.86 -24.52
C ALA A 501 28.54 -3.04 -25.80
N PRO A 502 28.40 -3.70 -26.97
CA PRO A 502 27.94 -3.03 -28.18
C PRO A 502 26.65 -2.24 -27.90
N PRO A 503 26.51 -0.99 -28.40
CA PRO A 503 27.30 -0.36 -29.45
C PRO A 503 28.49 0.50 -28.96
N HIS A 504 28.87 0.39 -27.69
CA HIS A 504 29.91 1.23 -27.12
C HIS A 504 31.31 0.62 -27.31
N ASN A 505 32.32 1.48 -27.42
CA ASN A 505 33.72 1.02 -27.46
C ASN A 505 34.08 0.26 -26.17
N PRO A 506 35.02 -0.70 -26.22
CA PRO A 506 35.56 -1.31 -25.02
C PRO A 506 36.07 -0.24 -24.08
N GLY A 507 35.78 -0.39 -22.79
CA GLY A 507 36.21 0.59 -21.81
C GLY A 507 36.37 0.02 -20.41
N ILE A 508 37.12 0.73 -19.60
CA ILE A 508 37.23 0.43 -18.16
C ILE A 508 36.01 1.01 -17.47
N ILE A 509 35.23 0.16 -16.81
CA ILE A 509 34.04 0.55 -16.07
C ILE A 509 34.33 0.55 -14.58
N THR A 510 33.92 1.62 -13.94
CA THR A 510 33.82 1.76 -12.49
C THR A 510 32.35 1.93 -12.09
N ARG A 511 32.08 2.08 -10.79
CA ARG A 511 30.73 2.38 -10.28
C ARG A 511 30.10 3.63 -10.91
N HIS A 512 30.92 4.64 -11.24
CA HIS A 512 30.44 5.98 -11.63
C HIS A 512 30.87 6.42 -13.02
N HIS A 513 31.90 5.80 -13.60
CA HIS A 513 32.51 6.24 -14.85
C HIS A 513 32.81 5.07 -15.79
N LYS A 514 32.81 5.33 -17.09
CA LYS A 514 33.40 4.46 -18.12
C LYS A 514 34.50 5.23 -18.84
N ILE A 515 35.70 4.65 -18.94
CA ILE A 515 36.84 5.23 -19.66
C ILE A 515 37.01 4.46 -20.96
N GLU A 516 36.86 5.13 -22.10
CA GLU A 516 36.98 4.50 -23.43
C GLU A 516 38.19 5.04 -24.19
N LEU A 517 38.80 4.20 -25.02
CA LEU A 517 39.88 4.60 -25.92
C LEU A 517 39.29 5.14 -27.23
N ARG A 518 39.68 6.35 -27.63
CA ARG A 518 39.35 6.97 -28.91
C ARG A 518 40.25 6.41 -30.02
N SER A 519 39.85 6.61 -31.27
CA SER A 519 40.62 6.18 -32.45
C SER A 519 41.99 6.85 -32.56
N ASP A 520 42.16 8.05 -32.00
CA ASP A 520 43.43 8.79 -31.92
C ASP A 520 44.37 8.30 -30.80
N GLY A 521 43.95 7.29 -30.03
CA GLY A 521 44.71 6.76 -28.91
C GLY A 521 44.56 7.52 -27.58
N SER A 522 43.73 8.57 -27.54
CA SER A 522 43.39 9.28 -26.30
C SER A 522 42.23 8.61 -25.54
N PHE A 523 42.07 8.92 -24.26
CA PHE A 523 40.96 8.39 -23.44
C PHE A 523 39.83 9.42 -23.32
N ARG A 524 38.57 8.94 -23.42
CA ARG A 524 37.38 9.72 -23.03
C ARG A 524 36.74 9.15 -21.77
N VAL A 525 36.26 10.02 -20.89
CA VAL A 525 35.54 9.63 -19.67
C VAL A 525 34.06 9.87 -19.88
N LEU A 526 33.24 8.87 -19.59
CA LEU A 526 31.79 8.95 -19.64
C LEU A 526 31.22 8.76 -18.22
N ASN A 527 30.45 9.72 -17.74
CA ASN A 527 29.68 9.62 -16.50
C ASN A 527 28.52 8.64 -16.69
N LYS A 528 28.37 7.71 -15.73
CA LYS A 528 27.34 6.68 -15.73
C LYS A 528 26.07 7.19 -15.01
N TYR A 529 24.94 7.18 -15.72
CA TYR A 529 23.63 7.53 -15.15
C TYR A 529 22.68 6.34 -15.22
N HIS A 530 21.99 6.07 -14.10
CA HIS A 530 20.93 5.08 -14.04
C HIS A 530 19.59 5.75 -14.35
N LYS A 531 18.93 5.32 -15.43
CA LYS A 531 17.57 5.75 -15.80
C LYS A 531 16.63 4.54 -15.75
N GLU A 532 15.32 4.78 -15.73
CA GLU A 532 14.28 3.71 -15.68
C GLU A 532 14.30 2.74 -16.88
N GLY A 533 15.16 2.95 -17.88
CA GLY A 533 15.38 2.06 -19.04
C GLY A 533 16.79 1.49 -19.18
N GLY A 534 17.66 1.60 -18.16
CA GLY A 534 19.02 1.05 -18.19
C GLY A 534 20.10 2.08 -17.84
N ILE A 535 21.34 1.76 -18.21
CA ILE A 535 22.51 2.61 -18.00
C ILE A 535 22.69 3.51 -19.22
N SER A 536 22.77 4.82 -19.01
CA SER A 536 23.19 5.78 -20.04
C SER A 536 24.54 6.41 -19.69
N TYR A 537 25.32 6.73 -20.70
CA TYR A 537 26.64 7.34 -20.57
C TYR A 537 26.63 8.74 -21.18
N VAL A 538 27.17 9.74 -20.47
CA VAL A 538 27.35 11.10 -20.99
C VAL A 538 28.81 11.49 -20.81
N GLU A 539 29.41 12.09 -21.83
CA GLU A 539 30.82 12.49 -21.77
C GLU A 539 31.05 13.49 -20.62
N ASN A 540 32.04 13.16 -19.79
CA ASN A 540 32.48 14.02 -18.71
C ASN A 540 33.45 15.06 -19.26
N THR A 541 32.95 16.28 -19.46
CA THR A 541 33.74 17.42 -19.93
C THR A 541 34.54 18.12 -18.81
N HIS A 542 34.33 17.74 -17.55
CA HIS A 542 34.97 18.36 -16.40
C HIS A 542 35.99 17.40 -15.77
N ASN A 543 37.27 17.76 -15.84
CA ASN A 543 38.42 17.02 -15.30
C ASN A 543 38.54 15.54 -15.75
N PRO A 544 38.42 15.21 -17.05
CA PRO A 544 38.54 13.83 -17.51
C PRO A 544 39.90 13.19 -17.15
N GLN A 545 40.98 13.97 -17.19
CA GLN A 545 42.32 13.48 -16.86
C GLN A 545 42.46 13.05 -15.40
N GLU A 546 41.84 13.80 -14.48
CA GLU A 546 41.88 13.48 -13.04
C GLU A 546 41.14 12.16 -12.75
N VAL A 547 40.01 11.93 -13.43
CA VAL A 547 39.27 10.67 -13.35
C VAL A 547 40.09 9.52 -13.93
N ILE A 548 40.74 9.72 -15.08
CA ILE A 548 41.62 8.72 -15.70
C ILE A 548 42.76 8.36 -14.75
N ASP A 549 43.50 9.34 -14.24
CA ASP A 549 44.64 9.11 -13.35
C ASP A 549 44.21 8.40 -12.05
N SER A 550 43.06 8.78 -11.51
CA SER A 550 42.49 8.19 -10.30
C SER A 550 42.09 6.73 -10.51
N VAL A 551 41.53 6.37 -11.67
CA VAL A 551 41.13 4.99 -11.98
C VAL A 551 42.35 4.13 -12.32
N LEU A 552 43.28 4.65 -13.13
CA LEU A 552 44.49 3.90 -13.54
C LEU A 552 45.39 3.55 -12.36
N LYS A 553 45.52 4.45 -11.37
CA LYS A 553 46.28 4.19 -10.13
C LYS A 553 45.74 3.03 -9.29
N ARG A 554 44.51 2.58 -9.54
CA ARG A 554 43.83 1.53 -8.77
C ARG A 554 43.84 0.17 -9.44
N ILE A 555 44.29 0.09 -10.69
CA ILE A 555 44.41 -1.18 -11.40
C ILE A 555 45.83 -1.70 -11.21
N PRO A 556 46.04 -2.83 -10.51
CA PRO A 556 47.36 -3.39 -10.32
C PRO A 556 47.91 -3.96 -11.63
N GLN A 557 49.21 -3.76 -11.88
CA GLN A 557 49.91 -4.30 -13.05
C GLN A 557 49.73 -5.83 -13.20
N THR A 558 49.62 -6.53 -12.07
CA THR A 558 49.39 -7.98 -11.99
C THR A 558 48.03 -8.41 -12.52
N ALA A 559 47.03 -7.53 -12.55
CA ALA A 559 45.71 -7.82 -13.14
C ALA A 559 45.72 -7.71 -14.68
N ILE A 560 46.61 -6.87 -15.25
CA ILE A 560 46.66 -6.62 -16.70
C ILE A 560 47.64 -7.56 -17.41
N THR A 561 48.77 -7.87 -16.77
CA THR A 561 49.84 -8.68 -17.37
C THR A 561 49.37 -10.05 -17.89
N PRO A 562 48.51 -10.81 -17.17
CA PRO A 562 47.97 -12.08 -17.68
C PRO A 562 47.05 -11.89 -18.90
N LEU A 563 46.31 -10.77 -18.96
CA LEU A 563 45.37 -10.49 -20.05
C LEU A 563 46.08 -10.19 -21.36
N LEU A 564 47.16 -9.39 -21.31
CA LEU A 564 48.02 -9.10 -22.47
C LEU A 564 48.80 -10.34 -22.94
N LYS A 565 49.13 -11.28 -22.04
CA LYS A 565 49.84 -12.53 -22.37
C LYS A 565 48.92 -13.60 -22.96
N GLN A 566 47.63 -13.55 -22.69
CA GLN A 566 46.62 -14.46 -23.24
C GLN A 566 46.17 -14.06 -24.66
N THR A 567 46.73 -12.97 -25.21
CA THR A 567 46.46 -12.51 -26.57
C THR A 567 47.46 -13.17 -27.54
N PRO A 568 47.06 -14.11 -28.41
CA PRO A 568 47.98 -14.69 -29.40
C PRO A 568 48.42 -13.59 -30.39
N LYS A 569 49.70 -13.63 -30.81
CA LYS A 569 50.23 -12.71 -31.82
C LYS A 569 49.41 -12.84 -33.11
N PRO A 570 49.03 -11.72 -33.78
CA PRO A 570 48.30 -11.80 -35.04
C PRO A 570 49.18 -12.50 -36.08
N GLN A 571 48.72 -13.64 -36.59
CA GLN A 571 49.30 -14.22 -37.80
C GLN A 571 48.78 -13.44 -39.01
N THR A 572 49.70 -12.99 -39.85
CA THR A 572 49.42 -12.30 -41.10
C THR A 572 48.76 -13.28 -42.08
N VAL A 573 47.45 -13.12 -42.31
CA VAL A 573 46.73 -13.90 -43.34
C VAL A 573 46.56 -13.02 -44.58
N ILE A 574 47.14 -13.47 -45.68
CA ILE A 574 46.96 -12.93 -47.04
C ILE A 574 45.59 -13.40 -47.55
N PRO A 575 44.74 -12.55 -48.14
CA PRO A 575 43.43 -12.98 -48.63
C PRO A 575 43.57 -13.69 -49.98
N ASN A 576 43.04 -14.91 -50.07
CA ASN A 576 42.77 -15.58 -51.34
C ASN A 576 41.24 -15.59 -51.57
N PRO A 577 40.74 -15.40 -52.79
CA PRO A 577 39.35 -15.06 -53.03
C PRO A 577 38.43 -16.28 -53.11
N SER A 578 37.25 -16.12 -52.49
CA SER A 578 35.95 -16.76 -52.80
C SER A 578 35.92 -18.28 -53.01
N ALA A 579 35.64 -19.01 -51.92
CA ALA A 579 34.78 -20.19 -51.97
C ALA A 579 33.38 -19.78 -51.45
N PRO A 580 32.27 -20.23 -52.08
CA PRO A 580 30.95 -19.97 -51.56
C PRO A 580 30.78 -20.72 -50.24
N THR A 581 30.55 -19.99 -49.16
CA THR A 581 30.19 -20.55 -47.86
C THR A 581 28.86 -21.28 -48.03
N GLU A 582 28.87 -22.60 -47.97
CA GLU A 582 27.63 -23.37 -47.78
C GLU A 582 26.96 -22.93 -46.48
N LEU A 583 25.66 -22.69 -46.53
CA LEU A 583 24.90 -22.23 -45.38
C LEU A 583 24.89 -23.30 -44.27
N GLU A 584 25.17 -22.87 -43.03
CA GLU A 584 25.00 -23.71 -41.83
C GLU A 584 23.54 -24.19 -41.72
N GLN A 585 23.36 -25.49 -41.93
CA GLN A 585 22.07 -26.15 -42.16
C GLN A 585 21.16 -26.09 -40.92
N ASP A 586 21.76 -26.09 -39.72
CA ASP A 586 21.07 -25.96 -38.43
C ASP A 586 20.44 -24.57 -38.23
N LYS A 587 21.09 -23.51 -38.68
CA LYS A 587 20.57 -22.14 -38.61
C LYS A 587 19.50 -21.88 -39.66
N ILE A 588 19.62 -22.49 -40.85
CA ILE A 588 18.53 -22.49 -41.84
C ILE A 588 17.30 -23.17 -41.22
N GLU A 589 17.47 -24.31 -40.57
CA GLU A 589 16.37 -25.05 -39.95
C GLU A 589 15.70 -24.23 -38.82
N GLN A 590 16.48 -23.55 -37.97
CA GLN A 590 15.95 -22.68 -36.92
C GLN A 590 15.18 -21.48 -37.49
N VAL A 591 15.71 -20.84 -38.55
CA VAL A 591 15.04 -19.71 -39.22
C VAL A 591 13.77 -20.18 -39.94
N SER A 592 13.79 -21.34 -40.60
CA SER A 592 12.61 -21.95 -41.23
C SER A 592 11.52 -22.29 -40.22
N ARG A 593 11.88 -22.90 -39.08
CA ARG A 593 10.95 -23.15 -37.96
C ARG A 593 10.37 -21.85 -37.43
N LEU A 594 11.20 -20.83 -37.22
CA LEU A 594 10.74 -19.51 -36.77
C LEU A 594 9.77 -18.86 -37.75
N ILE A 595 10.05 -18.87 -39.06
CA ILE A 595 9.18 -18.32 -40.10
C ILE A 595 7.82 -19.03 -40.11
N LYS A 596 7.81 -20.37 -39.98
CA LYS A 596 6.58 -21.18 -39.88
C LYS A 596 5.74 -20.82 -38.64
N HIS A 597 6.39 -20.63 -37.48
CA HIS A 597 5.70 -20.25 -36.25
C HIS A 597 5.29 -18.77 -36.22
N TYR A 598 6.00 -17.90 -36.94
CA TYR A 598 5.62 -16.50 -37.14
C TYR A 598 4.36 -16.39 -38.00
N ALA A 599 4.30 -17.13 -39.11
CA ALA A 599 3.13 -17.20 -39.99
C ALA A 599 1.86 -17.75 -39.30
N THR A 600 2.02 -18.59 -38.28
CA THR A 600 0.91 -19.16 -37.49
C THR A 600 0.61 -18.39 -36.20
N GLY A 601 1.35 -17.31 -35.91
CA GLY A 601 1.13 -16.45 -34.73
C GLY A 601 1.52 -17.06 -33.37
N ASN A 602 2.29 -18.16 -33.38
CA ASN A 602 2.74 -18.91 -32.19
C ASN A 602 4.26 -18.80 -31.90
N TRP A 603 4.97 -17.87 -32.55
CA TRP A 603 6.43 -17.72 -32.41
C TRP A 603 6.93 -17.42 -30.99
N LYS A 604 6.08 -16.88 -30.09
CA LYS A 604 6.46 -16.55 -28.71
C LYS A 604 6.75 -17.76 -27.82
N GLU A 605 6.15 -18.92 -28.09
CA GLU A 605 6.40 -20.14 -27.29
C GLU A 605 7.76 -20.79 -27.62
N LEU A 606 8.32 -20.50 -28.80
CA LEU A 606 9.64 -20.97 -29.23
C LEU A 606 10.76 -19.96 -28.96
N ALA A 607 10.42 -18.68 -28.82
CA ALA A 607 11.37 -17.61 -28.48
C ALA A 607 12.06 -17.84 -27.13
N ASP A 608 11.47 -18.62 -26.23
CA ASP A 608 12.07 -18.97 -24.93
C ASP A 608 13.19 -20.03 -25.06
N ASN A 609 13.29 -20.74 -26.20
CA ASN A 609 14.29 -21.78 -26.46
C ASN A 609 15.32 -21.40 -27.54
N ILE A 610 15.22 -20.19 -28.11
CA ILE A 610 16.09 -19.68 -29.16
C ILE A 610 16.68 -18.35 -28.67
N GLU A 611 18.00 -18.19 -28.66
CA GLU A 611 18.64 -16.93 -28.22
C GLU A 611 18.30 -15.78 -29.19
N PHE A 612 17.27 -15.00 -28.85
CA PHE A 612 16.99 -13.72 -29.50
C PHE A 612 17.73 -12.58 -28.80
N GLY A 613 18.53 -11.83 -29.56
CA GLY A 613 19.04 -10.54 -29.13
C GLY A 613 18.02 -9.43 -29.40
N ILE A 614 18.09 -8.31 -28.69
CA ILE A 614 17.32 -7.10 -29.03
C ILE A 614 18.06 -6.36 -30.15
N GLY A 615 17.39 -6.13 -31.30
CA GLY A 615 18.02 -5.52 -32.48
C GLY A 615 18.44 -4.07 -32.28
N TYR A 616 19.50 -3.63 -32.97
CA TYR A 616 20.09 -2.29 -32.89
C TYR A 616 19.02 -1.17 -33.00
N ASN A 617 18.91 -0.33 -31.97
CA ASN A 617 17.93 0.76 -31.84
C ASN A 617 16.44 0.38 -31.98
N SER A 618 16.09 -0.90 -31.84
CA SER A 618 14.71 -1.35 -31.84
C SER A 618 14.36 -2.08 -30.54
N LYS A 619 13.07 -2.11 -30.17
CA LYS A 619 12.56 -3.00 -29.11
C LYS A 619 12.14 -4.38 -29.64
N LEU A 620 12.53 -4.73 -30.87
CA LEU A 620 12.08 -5.95 -31.53
C LEU A 620 13.09 -7.09 -31.32
N PRO A 621 12.62 -8.32 -31.06
CA PRO A 621 13.47 -9.51 -31.06
C PRO A 621 14.15 -9.68 -32.42
N SER A 622 15.42 -10.05 -32.41
CA SER A 622 16.22 -10.20 -33.62
C SER A 622 17.17 -11.39 -33.53
N MET A 623 17.44 -12.00 -34.68
CA MET A 623 18.36 -13.11 -34.84
C MET A 623 19.37 -12.76 -35.94
N ALA A 624 20.65 -12.96 -35.66
CA ALA A 624 21.71 -12.81 -36.64
C ALA A 624 21.80 -14.07 -37.51
N PHE A 625 21.74 -13.93 -38.83
CA PHE A 625 21.86 -15.03 -39.78
C PHE A 625 22.70 -14.61 -41.00
N HIS A 626 23.89 -15.19 -41.16
CA HIS A 626 24.85 -14.78 -42.19
C HIS A 626 25.13 -13.26 -42.17
N ASN A 627 25.18 -12.61 -43.34
CA ASN A 627 25.31 -11.16 -43.52
C ASN A 627 24.02 -10.40 -43.20
N TYR A 628 22.98 -11.07 -42.71
CA TYR A 628 21.70 -10.45 -42.41
C TYR A 628 21.35 -10.53 -40.92
N GLN A 629 20.53 -9.60 -40.46
CA GLN A 629 19.84 -9.67 -39.17
C GLN A 629 18.34 -9.70 -39.44
N LEU A 630 17.71 -10.79 -39.02
CA LEU A 630 16.27 -10.98 -39.10
C LEU A 630 15.63 -10.35 -37.86
N MET A 631 14.75 -9.39 -38.04
CA MET A 631 13.98 -8.78 -36.97
C MET A 631 12.51 -9.19 -37.07
N VAL A 632 12.01 -9.70 -35.95
CA VAL A 632 10.65 -10.22 -35.82
C VAL A 632 9.78 -9.11 -35.24
N THR A 633 8.79 -8.65 -36.01
CA THR A 633 7.91 -7.60 -35.52
C THR A 633 6.85 -8.19 -34.60
N ASN A 634 6.34 -7.42 -33.64
CA ASN A 634 5.26 -7.90 -32.76
C ASN A 634 3.90 -8.05 -33.48
N ASP A 635 3.81 -7.60 -34.73
CA ASP A 635 2.61 -7.66 -35.58
C ASP A 635 2.82 -8.68 -36.71
N PRO A 636 2.17 -9.86 -36.66
CA PRO A 636 2.37 -10.92 -37.66
C PRO A 636 1.99 -10.51 -39.09
N ASN A 637 1.25 -9.41 -39.27
CA ASN A 637 0.88 -8.88 -40.59
C ASN A 637 1.94 -7.96 -41.20
N LYS A 638 3.01 -7.62 -40.47
CA LYS A 638 4.14 -6.87 -41.02
C LYS A 638 5.23 -7.82 -41.50
N PRO A 639 5.86 -7.52 -42.66
CA PRO A 639 6.90 -8.36 -43.20
C PRO A 639 8.07 -8.44 -42.23
N LEU A 640 8.69 -9.62 -42.18
CA LEU A 640 9.96 -9.80 -41.51
C LEU A 640 10.98 -8.80 -42.08
N ILE A 641 11.69 -8.12 -41.19
CA ILE A 641 12.67 -7.12 -41.60
C ILE A 641 14.03 -7.81 -41.63
N PHE A 642 14.64 -7.86 -42.80
CA PHE A 642 16.02 -8.32 -42.97
C PHE A 642 16.91 -7.10 -43.10
N LEU A 643 17.89 -6.97 -42.22
CA LEU A 643 18.89 -5.90 -42.25
C LEU A 643 20.21 -6.46 -42.78
N ASP A 644 20.82 -5.80 -43.76
CA ASP A 644 22.13 -6.20 -44.28
C ASP A 644 23.25 -5.62 -43.40
N LYS A 645 23.98 -6.51 -42.72
CA LYS A 645 25.10 -6.15 -41.85
C LYS A 645 26.25 -5.49 -42.62
N ALA A 646 26.50 -5.93 -43.85
CA ALA A 646 27.55 -5.34 -44.69
C ALA A 646 27.20 -3.89 -45.08
N GLN A 647 25.90 -3.57 -45.12
CA GLN A 647 25.41 -2.21 -45.34
C GLN A 647 25.03 -1.50 -44.04
N ASN A 648 25.71 -1.79 -42.93
CA ASN A 648 25.47 -1.16 -41.63
C ASN A 648 24.00 -1.26 -41.17
N TYR A 649 23.43 -2.45 -41.31
CA TYR A 649 22.07 -2.80 -40.87
C TYR A 649 20.95 -2.03 -41.60
N GLN A 650 21.16 -1.65 -42.86
CA GLN A 650 20.09 -1.10 -43.69
C GLN A 650 19.07 -2.19 -44.08
N PRO A 651 17.76 -1.90 -44.11
CA PRO A 651 16.76 -2.84 -44.61
C PRO A 651 17.06 -3.27 -46.04
N VAL A 652 17.10 -4.58 -46.29
CA VAL A 652 17.23 -5.08 -47.66
C VAL A 652 15.98 -4.73 -48.46
N ASN A 653 16.16 -4.43 -49.74
CA ASN A 653 15.03 -4.17 -50.62
C ASN A 653 14.18 -5.43 -50.84
N ASP A 654 12.95 -5.26 -51.34
CA ASP A 654 11.99 -6.35 -51.51
C ASP A 654 12.46 -7.47 -52.45
N SER A 655 13.35 -7.18 -53.40
CA SER A 655 13.91 -8.17 -54.33
C SER A 655 14.88 -9.10 -53.61
N ILE A 656 15.83 -8.54 -52.86
CA ILE A 656 16.78 -9.29 -52.03
C ILE A 656 16.03 -10.02 -50.90
N ARG A 657 15.01 -9.38 -50.31
CA ARG A 657 14.14 -10.03 -49.31
C ARG A 657 13.47 -11.29 -49.87
N ARG A 658 12.92 -11.22 -51.09
CA ARG A 658 12.32 -12.40 -51.75
C ARG A 658 13.35 -13.47 -52.04
N GLN A 659 14.52 -13.12 -52.58
CA GLN A 659 15.59 -14.10 -52.81
C GLN A 659 16.03 -14.83 -51.54
N ILE A 660 16.16 -14.11 -50.42
CA ILE A 660 16.48 -14.71 -49.11
C ILE A 660 15.37 -15.66 -48.67
N LEU A 661 14.10 -15.25 -48.78
CA LEU A 661 12.96 -16.09 -48.41
C LEU A 661 12.80 -17.31 -49.32
N ASP A 662 12.97 -17.16 -50.63
CA ASP A 662 12.88 -18.23 -51.61
C ASP A 662 13.99 -19.27 -51.40
N THR A 663 15.20 -18.81 -51.04
CA THR A 663 16.34 -19.69 -50.70
C THR A 663 16.07 -20.49 -49.42
N ILE A 664 15.44 -19.86 -48.41
CA ILE A 664 15.07 -20.53 -47.15
C ILE A 664 13.90 -21.51 -47.35
N LEU A 665 12.97 -21.21 -48.27
CA LEU A 665 11.76 -22.00 -48.52
C LEU A 665 11.94 -23.14 -49.54
N MET A 666 13.07 -23.21 -50.24
CA MET A 666 13.41 -24.29 -51.18
C MET A 666 13.83 -25.61 -50.50
N ASP A 667 13.89 -25.67 -49.16
CA ASP A 667 14.26 -26.88 -48.43
C ASP A 667 13.19 -28.00 -48.62
N SER A 668 13.65 -29.14 -49.14
CA SER A 668 12.86 -30.24 -49.67
C SER A 668 11.92 -30.91 -48.65
N GLU A 669 12.17 -30.74 -47.35
CA GLU A 669 11.35 -31.31 -46.28
C GLU A 669 10.04 -30.52 -46.04
N ILE A 670 9.98 -29.24 -46.46
CA ILE A 670 8.81 -28.38 -46.27
C ILE A 670 7.67 -28.71 -47.24
N LYS A 671 7.98 -29.11 -48.49
CA LYS A 671 6.96 -29.58 -49.47
C LYS A 671 6.26 -30.86 -49.01
N ARG A 672 6.93 -31.69 -48.20
CA ARG A 672 6.37 -32.94 -47.67
C ARG A 672 5.41 -32.70 -46.49
N LEU A 673 5.54 -31.56 -45.79
CA LEU A 673 4.71 -31.19 -44.64
C LEU A 673 3.54 -30.24 -44.96
N GLN A 674 3.46 -29.73 -46.19
CA GLN A 674 2.31 -28.94 -46.69
C GLN A 674 1.06 -29.80 -46.99
N ALA A 675 1.14 -31.13 -46.83
CA ALA A 675 0.01 -32.05 -46.97
C ALA A 675 -0.70 -32.42 -45.64
N ALA A 676 -0.38 -31.77 -44.51
CA ALA A 676 -1.02 -32.04 -43.21
C ALA A 676 -2.01 -30.93 -42.78
N VAL A 677 -3.25 -31.38 -42.56
CA VAL A 677 -4.51 -30.68 -42.24
C VAL A 677 -4.44 -29.69 -41.05
N PRO A 678 -5.22 -28.58 -41.02
CA PRO A 678 -5.26 -27.66 -39.87
C PRO A 678 -5.93 -28.27 -38.62
N SER A 679 -5.46 -27.83 -37.45
CA SER A 679 -5.81 -28.38 -36.14
C SER A 679 -7.30 -28.22 -35.78
N ALA A 680 -7.86 -29.25 -35.15
CA ALA A 680 -9.28 -29.34 -34.77
C ALA A 680 -9.78 -28.20 -33.85
N LEU A 681 -8.88 -27.46 -33.19
CA LEU A 681 -9.23 -26.44 -32.20
C LEU A 681 -9.73 -25.13 -32.83
N ASP A 682 -9.29 -24.79 -34.03
CA ASP A 682 -9.73 -23.56 -34.72
C ASP A 682 -11.05 -23.77 -35.46
N LYS A 683 -11.31 -24.99 -35.96
CA LYS A 683 -12.62 -25.37 -36.53
C LYS A 683 -13.76 -25.27 -35.51
N VAL A 684 -13.50 -25.72 -34.27
CA VAL A 684 -14.48 -25.64 -33.17
C VAL A 684 -14.83 -24.19 -32.81
N LYS A 685 -13.86 -23.26 -32.86
CA LYS A 685 -14.10 -21.85 -32.52
C LYS A 685 -14.86 -21.10 -33.60
N VAL A 686 -14.57 -21.38 -34.88
CA VAL A 686 -15.33 -20.81 -36.01
C VAL A 686 -16.76 -21.34 -36.01
N GLU A 687 -16.96 -22.65 -35.80
CA GLU A 687 -18.28 -23.27 -35.67
C GLU A 687 -19.08 -22.68 -34.48
N GLN A 688 -18.40 -22.42 -33.35
CA GLN A 688 -18.99 -21.77 -32.18
C GLN A 688 -19.42 -20.33 -32.44
N VAL A 689 -18.63 -19.55 -33.19
CA VAL A 689 -18.97 -18.17 -33.57
C VAL A 689 -20.15 -18.14 -34.54
N SER A 690 -20.17 -19.02 -35.55
CA SER A 690 -21.26 -19.11 -36.51
C SER A 690 -22.59 -19.47 -35.84
N ARG A 691 -22.59 -20.45 -34.93
CA ARG A 691 -23.77 -20.82 -34.13
C ARG A 691 -24.23 -19.70 -33.21
N LEU A 692 -23.31 -18.96 -32.60
CA LEU A 692 -23.65 -17.82 -31.74
C LEU A 692 -24.32 -16.69 -32.54
N ILE A 693 -23.82 -16.39 -33.74
CA ILE A 693 -24.40 -15.37 -34.63
C ILE A 693 -25.81 -15.80 -35.08
N GLU A 694 -26.00 -17.07 -35.44
CA GLU A 694 -27.30 -17.63 -35.85
C GLU A 694 -28.32 -17.63 -34.70
N HIS A 695 -27.90 -18.00 -33.48
CA HIS A 695 -28.75 -17.94 -32.28
C HIS A 695 -29.06 -16.51 -31.84
N TYR A 696 -28.18 -15.55 -32.10
CA TYR A 696 -28.46 -14.13 -31.85
C TYR A 696 -29.48 -13.57 -32.85
N ALA A 697 -29.30 -13.87 -34.14
CA ALA A 697 -30.22 -13.43 -35.20
C ALA A 697 -31.65 -13.96 -35.00
N THR A 698 -31.80 -15.13 -34.38
CA THR A 698 -33.10 -15.76 -34.08
C THR A 698 -33.65 -15.44 -32.67
N GLY A 699 -32.93 -14.62 -31.88
CA GLY A 699 -33.35 -14.24 -30.52
C GLY A 699 -33.20 -15.32 -29.43
N ASN A 700 -32.58 -16.46 -29.75
CA ASN A 700 -32.48 -17.64 -28.87
C ASN A 700 -31.14 -17.79 -28.11
N TRP A 701 -30.22 -16.83 -28.24
CA TRP A 701 -28.85 -16.95 -27.69
C TRP A 701 -28.79 -17.14 -26.17
N GLN A 702 -29.74 -16.61 -25.40
CA GLN A 702 -29.76 -16.73 -23.93
C GLN A 702 -30.00 -18.18 -23.47
N LYS A 703 -30.67 -19.01 -24.29
CA LYS A 703 -30.96 -20.41 -23.97
C LYS A 703 -29.75 -21.34 -24.19
N HIS A 704 -28.81 -20.91 -25.04
CA HIS A 704 -27.64 -21.69 -25.45
C HIS A 704 -26.30 -21.06 -25.04
N GLY A 705 -26.30 -19.83 -24.52
CA GLY A 705 -25.12 -19.06 -24.12
C GLY A 705 -24.36 -19.60 -22.91
N VAL A 706 -24.96 -20.50 -22.12
CA VAL A 706 -24.37 -21.04 -20.87
C VAL A 706 -23.19 -21.99 -21.14
N ASN A 707 -23.04 -22.49 -22.37
CA ASN A 707 -21.96 -23.41 -22.76
C ASN A 707 -20.76 -22.72 -23.45
N PHE A 708 -20.71 -21.39 -23.46
CA PHE A 708 -19.61 -20.61 -24.02
C PHE A 708 -18.81 -19.94 -22.89
N GLU A 709 -17.50 -20.18 -22.81
CA GLU A 709 -16.63 -19.44 -21.89
C GLU A 709 -16.44 -18.00 -22.38
N PHE A 710 -17.29 -17.08 -21.90
CA PHE A 710 -17.09 -15.65 -22.14
C PHE A 710 -16.16 -15.04 -21.09
N GLY A 711 -15.15 -14.30 -21.54
CA GLY A 711 -14.35 -13.46 -20.65
C GLY A 711 -15.06 -12.14 -20.34
N ILE A 712 -14.93 -11.65 -19.11
CA ILE A 712 -15.36 -10.29 -18.75
C ILE A 712 -14.27 -9.32 -19.24
N GLY A 713 -14.66 -8.33 -20.05
CA GLY A 713 -13.72 -7.33 -20.56
C GLY A 713 -13.06 -6.54 -19.41
N LYS A 714 -11.74 -6.29 -19.48
CA LYS A 714 -10.96 -5.64 -18.40
C LYS A 714 -11.53 -4.31 -17.88
N ASN A 715 -12.39 -3.64 -18.66
CA ASN A 715 -13.03 -2.36 -18.34
C ASN A 715 -14.56 -2.34 -18.60
N SER A 716 -15.21 -3.50 -18.79
CA SER A 716 -16.67 -3.59 -18.98
C SER A 716 -17.25 -4.83 -18.31
N GLN A 717 -18.48 -4.74 -17.78
CA GLN A 717 -19.19 -5.92 -17.25
C GLN A 717 -19.90 -6.73 -18.35
N LEU A 718 -19.62 -6.46 -19.64
CA LEU A 718 -20.27 -7.16 -20.73
C LEU A 718 -19.50 -8.45 -21.07
N PRO A 719 -20.20 -9.57 -21.33
CA PRO A 719 -19.60 -10.77 -21.88
C PRO A 719 -18.88 -10.44 -23.19
N SER A 720 -17.66 -10.93 -23.35
CA SER A 720 -16.86 -10.64 -24.53
C SER A 720 -16.16 -11.86 -25.09
N LEU A 721 -16.06 -11.89 -26.42
CA LEU A 721 -15.37 -12.91 -27.19
C LEU A 721 -14.22 -12.24 -27.96
N VAL A 722 -13.00 -12.76 -27.83
CA VAL A 722 -11.82 -12.25 -28.55
C VAL A 722 -11.50 -13.22 -29.68
N PHE A 723 -11.53 -12.74 -30.92
CA PHE A 723 -11.18 -13.55 -32.08
C PHE A 723 -10.06 -12.87 -32.89
N GLN A 724 -9.24 -13.69 -33.57
CA GLN A 724 -8.03 -13.29 -34.30
C GLN A 724 -7.02 -12.44 -33.49
N LYS A 725 -7.08 -12.46 -32.14
CA LYS A 725 -6.28 -11.63 -31.21
C LYS A 725 -6.38 -10.09 -31.44
N ARG A 726 -7.18 -9.63 -32.41
CA ARG A 726 -7.33 -8.23 -32.82
C ARG A 726 -8.69 -7.65 -32.45
N TYR A 727 -9.76 -8.41 -32.65
CA TYR A 727 -11.12 -7.92 -32.45
C TYR A 727 -11.71 -8.49 -31.17
N GLN A 728 -12.39 -7.64 -30.40
CA GLN A 728 -13.17 -8.05 -29.24
C GLN A 728 -14.63 -7.73 -29.51
N LEU A 729 -15.46 -8.77 -29.63
CA LEU A 729 -16.90 -8.66 -29.75
C LEU A 729 -17.49 -8.60 -28.34
N MET A 730 -18.19 -7.52 -28.02
CA MET A 730 -18.89 -7.37 -26.74
C MET A 730 -20.39 -7.51 -26.97
N LEU A 731 -21.00 -8.45 -26.25
CA LEU A 731 -22.43 -8.71 -26.30
C LEU A 731 -23.16 -7.65 -25.46
N THR A 732 -24.10 -6.92 -26.06
CA THR A 732 -24.94 -5.99 -25.31
C THR A 732 -26.09 -6.75 -24.64
N ASN A 733 -26.44 -6.36 -23.42
CA ASN A 733 -27.57 -6.98 -22.71
C ASN A 733 -28.95 -6.65 -23.34
N ASP A 734 -28.99 -5.73 -24.32
CA ASP A 734 -30.18 -5.40 -25.11
C ASP A 734 -30.09 -6.10 -26.47
N PRO A 735 -31.00 -7.06 -26.79
CA PRO A 735 -30.95 -7.83 -28.04
C PRO A 735 -31.24 -7.00 -29.29
N ASN A 736 -31.74 -5.77 -29.15
CA ASN A 736 -32.03 -4.86 -30.27
C ASN A 736 -30.85 -3.93 -30.59
N LYS A 737 -29.74 -4.02 -29.86
CA LYS A 737 -28.53 -3.25 -30.15
C LYS A 737 -27.52 -4.11 -30.90
N PRO A 738 -26.77 -3.52 -31.86
CA PRO A 738 -25.70 -4.24 -32.53
C PRO A 738 -24.61 -4.59 -31.52
N PHE A 739 -23.90 -5.69 -31.78
CA PHE A 739 -22.69 -6.03 -31.03
C PHE A 739 -21.70 -4.87 -31.11
N ILE A 740 -20.95 -4.66 -30.03
CA ILE A 740 -19.87 -3.67 -30.04
C ILE A 740 -18.59 -4.40 -30.42
N MET A 741 -18.06 -4.13 -31.60
CA MET A 741 -16.75 -4.66 -31.99
C MET A 741 -15.66 -3.62 -31.70
N LEU A 742 -14.65 -4.03 -30.92
CA LEU A 742 -13.50 -3.19 -30.57
C LEU A 742 -12.26 -3.68 -31.32
N ASP A 743 -11.52 -2.77 -31.94
CA ASP A 743 -10.18 -3.07 -32.50
C ASP A 743 -9.12 -2.84 -31.41
N LYS A 744 -8.52 -3.93 -30.91
CA LYS A 744 -7.42 -3.88 -29.93
C LYS A 744 -6.20 -3.16 -30.48
N ALA A 745 -5.92 -3.27 -31.78
CA ALA A 745 -4.77 -2.61 -32.39
C ALA A 745 -4.90 -1.08 -32.35
N GLN A 746 -6.14 -0.57 -32.30
CA GLN A 746 -6.42 0.86 -32.15
C GLN A 746 -6.68 1.29 -30.70
N GLY A 747 -6.29 0.47 -29.73
CA GLY A 747 -6.50 0.77 -28.31
C GLY A 747 -7.93 0.54 -27.85
N TYR A 748 -8.60 -0.50 -28.36
CA TYR A 748 -9.99 -0.86 -28.04
C TYR A 748 -11.02 0.20 -28.47
N LYS A 749 -10.77 0.86 -29.60
CA LYS A 749 -11.76 1.77 -30.20
C LYS A 749 -12.88 0.97 -30.87
N THR A 750 -14.10 1.47 -30.76
CA THR A 750 -15.26 0.94 -31.50
C THR A 750 -15.02 1.09 -32.99
N ILE A 751 -15.21 -0.01 -33.72
CA ILE A 751 -15.18 -0.02 -35.17
C ILE A 751 -16.50 0.58 -35.66
N ASP A 752 -16.45 1.37 -36.73
CA ASP A 752 -17.67 1.89 -37.35
C ASP A 752 -18.51 0.76 -37.95
N ASP A 753 -19.83 0.94 -38.02
CA ASP A 753 -20.78 -0.08 -38.46
C ASP A 753 -20.51 -0.60 -39.88
N VAL A 754 -19.94 0.22 -40.78
CA VAL A 754 -19.61 -0.17 -42.15
C VAL A 754 -18.44 -1.16 -42.15
N VAL A 755 -17.34 -0.82 -41.48
CA VAL A 755 -16.18 -1.72 -41.37
C VAL A 755 -16.51 -2.95 -40.52
N GLN A 756 -17.38 -2.80 -39.52
CA GLN A 756 -17.89 -3.92 -38.74
C GLN A 756 -18.68 -4.91 -39.60
N ARG A 757 -19.55 -4.44 -40.51
CA ARG A 757 -20.25 -5.32 -41.46
C ARG A 757 -19.29 -5.98 -42.43
N GLN A 758 -18.31 -5.26 -42.97
CA GLN A 758 -17.31 -5.84 -43.86
C GLN A 758 -16.52 -6.98 -43.20
N ILE A 759 -16.09 -6.80 -41.95
CA ILE A 759 -15.38 -7.84 -41.19
C ILE A 759 -16.28 -9.05 -40.93
N LEU A 760 -17.55 -8.82 -40.57
CA LEU A 760 -18.51 -9.90 -40.35
C LEU A 760 -18.84 -10.64 -41.66
N ASP A 761 -19.00 -9.92 -42.76
CA ASP A 761 -19.25 -10.47 -44.09
C ASP A 761 -18.03 -11.26 -44.59
N GLU A 762 -16.80 -10.84 -44.28
CA GLU A 762 -15.57 -11.54 -44.61
C GLU A 762 -15.44 -12.85 -43.81
N ILE A 763 -15.83 -12.85 -42.53
CA ILE A 763 -15.91 -14.05 -41.69
C ILE A 763 -16.98 -15.03 -42.21
N LEU A 764 -18.11 -14.51 -42.65
CA LEU A 764 -19.22 -15.32 -43.16
C LEU A 764 -18.98 -15.82 -44.60
N ASN A 765 -18.20 -15.10 -45.41
CA ASN A 765 -17.85 -15.47 -46.78
C ASN A 765 -16.59 -16.34 -46.91
N ASP A 766 -15.95 -16.70 -45.80
CA ASP A 766 -14.82 -17.64 -45.82
C ASP A 766 -15.24 -18.97 -46.48
N SER A 767 -14.37 -19.47 -47.35
CA SER A 767 -14.61 -20.61 -48.24
C SER A 767 -14.95 -21.93 -47.51
N GLU A 768 -14.52 -22.09 -46.24
CA GLU A 768 -14.94 -23.20 -45.38
C GLU A 768 -16.35 -23.01 -44.81
N THR A 769 -16.79 -21.78 -44.53
CA THR A 769 -18.15 -21.47 -44.05
C THR A 769 -19.20 -21.69 -45.13
N LYS A 770 -18.87 -21.35 -46.39
CA LYS A 770 -19.70 -21.69 -47.57
C LYS A 770 -19.87 -23.18 -47.78
N ARG A 771 -18.78 -23.97 -47.64
CA ARG A 771 -18.84 -25.44 -47.72
C ARG A 771 -19.71 -26.08 -46.63
N LEU A 772 -19.80 -25.46 -45.46
CA LEU A 772 -20.65 -25.92 -44.36
C LEU A 772 -22.12 -25.52 -44.55
N GLN A 773 -22.40 -24.37 -45.18
CA GLN A 773 -23.75 -23.95 -45.55
C GLN A 773 -24.34 -24.76 -46.72
N GLU A 774 -23.50 -25.22 -47.66
CA GLU A 774 -23.90 -26.10 -48.76
C GLU A 774 -24.27 -27.53 -48.31
N ALA A 775 -23.92 -27.92 -47.08
CA ALA A 775 -24.19 -29.25 -46.52
C ALA A 775 -25.55 -29.38 -45.80
N ILE A 776 -26.41 -28.36 -45.85
CA ILE A 776 -27.70 -28.31 -45.13
C ILE A 776 -28.87 -28.27 -46.13
N PRO A 777 -29.89 -29.14 -46.02
CA PRO A 777 -31.04 -29.13 -46.93
C PRO A 777 -31.87 -27.85 -46.79
N SER A 778 -32.18 -27.24 -47.94
CA SER A 778 -32.95 -26.00 -48.11
C SER A 778 -34.39 -26.08 -47.58
N ILE A 779 -34.80 -25.05 -46.81
CA ILE A 779 -36.20 -24.75 -46.42
C ILE A 779 -36.59 -23.39 -47.07
N PRO A 780 -37.85 -23.19 -47.52
CA PRO A 780 -38.19 -22.16 -48.50
C PRO A 780 -38.29 -20.75 -47.92
N SER A 781 -37.94 -19.78 -48.77
CA SER A 781 -37.98 -18.33 -48.56
C SER A 781 -39.35 -17.69 -48.81
N ALA A 782 -39.77 -16.74 -47.97
CA ALA A 782 -40.58 -15.53 -48.28
C ALA A 782 -40.95 -14.75 -46.98
N PRO A 783 -41.41 -13.48 -47.02
CA PRO A 783 -41.06 -12.36 -47.91
C PRO A 783 -40.79 -11.02 -47.13
N SER A 784 -40.66 -9.96 -47.92
CA SER A 784 -40.22 -8.58 -47.69
C SER A 784 -40.88 -7.73 -46.58
N VAL A 785 -40.06 -6.74 -46.16
CA VAL A 785 -40.25 -5.61 -45.24
C VAL A 785 -41.50 -4.74 -45.50
N LEU A 786 -42.21 -4.42 -44.40
CA LEU A 786 -43.14 -3.27 -44.23
C LEU A 786 -42.71 -2.48 -42.95
N PRO A 787 -43.09 -1.19 -42.79
CA PRO A 787 -42.51 -0.26 -41.81
C PRO A 787 -42.92 -0.58 -40.36
N PRO A 788 -42.24 -0.01 -39.34
CA PRO A 788 -42.29 -0.53 -37.98
C PRO A 788 -43.64 -0.27 -37.32
N VAL A 789 -44.43 -1.34 -37.16
CA VAL A 789 -45.51 -1.41 -36.18
C VAL A 789 -44.88 -1.42 -34.79
N LEU A 790 -45.43 -0.66 -33.83
CA LEU A 790 -44.98 -0.69 -32.44
C LEU A 790 -44.94 -2.13 -31.92
N ASP A 791 -43.84 -2.47 -31.25
CA ASP A 791 -43.63 -3.78 -30.63
C ASP A 791 -44.77 -4.06 -29.63
N LYS A 792 -45.69 -4.96 -30.01
CA LYS A 792 -46.88 -5.33 -29.23
C LYS A 792 -46.54 -5.78 -27.80
N VAL A 793 -45.35 -6.33 -27.59
CA VAL A 793 -44.89 -6.76 -26.26
C VAL A 793 -44.58 -5.56 -25.38
N LYS A 794 -43.92 -4.52 -25.94
CA LYS A 794 -43.62 -3.28 -25.20
C LYS A 794 -44.87 -2.45 -24.95
N VAL A 795 -45.81 -2.42 -25.89
CA VAL A 795 -47.12 -1.78 -25.69
C VAL A 795 -47.86 -2.45 -24.52
N ALA A 796 -47.91 -3.79 -24.47
CA ALA A 796 -48.52 -4.50 -23.36
C ALA A 796 -47.83 -4.24 -22.00
N GLN A 797 -46.49 -4.15 -21.97
CA GLN A 797 -45.71 -3.82 -20.78
C GLN A 797 -45.98 -2.39 -20.28
N VAL A 798 -46.03 -1.40 -21.19
CA VAL A 798 -46.34 0.00 -20.86
C VAL A 798 -47.79 0.14 -20.36
N THR A 799 -48.74 -0.56 -20.97
CA THR A 799 -50.15 -0.54 -20.53
C THR A 799 -50.33 -1.18 -19.16
N SER A 800 -49.63 -2.30 -18.89
CA SER A 800 -49.65 -2.94 -17.56
C SER A 800 -49.03 -2.05 -16.48
N LEU A 801 -47.98 -1.31 -16.83
CA LEU A 801 -47.35 -0.30 -15.98
C LEU A 801 -48.32 0.86 -15.68
N ILE A 802 -48.94 1.46 -16.70
CA ILE A 802 -49.89 2.57 -16.51
C ILE A 802 -51.08 2.14 -15.64
N HIS A 803 -51.61 0.93 -15.84
CA HIS A 803 -52.73 0.41 -15.06
C HIS A 803 -52.40 0.22 -13.57
N ARG A 804 -51.20 -0.26 -13.24
CA ARG A 804 -50.75 -0.39 -11.84
C ARG A 804 -50.52 0.96 -11.16
N TYR A 805 -50.06 1.95 -11.93
CA TYR A 805 -49.86 3.32 -11.44
C TYR A 805 -51.22 3.96 -11.12
N ALA A 806 -52.19 3.83 -12.03
CA ALA A 806 -53.54 4.35 -11.84
C ALA A 806 -54.30 3.69 -10.66
N THR A 807 -53.92 2.46 -10.27
CA THR A 807 -54.58 1.71 -9.18
C THR A 807 -53.85 1.79 -7.82
N GLY A 808 -52.74 2.53 -7.73
CA GLY A 808 -52.03 2.74 -6.46
C GLY A 808 -51.30 1.51 -5.90
N SER A 809 -51.05 0.48 -6.72
CA SER A 809 -50.39 -0.75 -6.29
C SER A 809 -48.87 -0.55 -6.11
N SER A 810 -48.30 -1.04 -4.99
CA SER A 810 -46.86 -0.98 -4.71
C SER A 810 -46.05 -1.83 -5.69
N TRP A 811 -45.04 -1.23 -6.32
CA TRP A 811 -44.16 -1.87 -7.32
C TRP A 811 -43.15 -2.87 -6.75
N VAL A 812 -43.07 -3.01 -5.42
CA VAL A 812 -42.03 -3.78 -4.70
C VAL A 812 -42.59 -5.10 -4.15
N THR A 813 -43.38 -5.84 -4.94
CA THR A 813 -43.81 -7.20 -4.58
C THR A 813 -42.96 -8.26 -5.31
N PRO A 814 -42.49 -9.33 -4.63
CA PRO A 814 -41.72 -10.39 -5.28
C PRO A 814 -42.61 -11.19 -6.24
N GLY A 815 -42.26 -11.22 -7.53
CA GLY A 815 -43.00 -11.92 -8.58
C GLY A 815 -43.12 -11.18 -9.93
N ALA A 816 -42.51 -10.00 -10.08
CA ALA A 816 -42.53 -9.22 -11.32
C ALA A 816 -41.26 -9.42 -12.18
N ASP A 817 -40.98 -10.66 -12.60
CA ASP A 817 -39.75 -10.99 -13.34
C ASP A 817 -39.80 -10.67 -14.84
N HIS A 818 -40.80 -9.92 -15.32
CA HIS A 818 -41.01 -9.70 -16.76
C HIS A 818 -41.06 -8.24 -17.22
N ILE A 819 -40.83 -7.26 -16.33
CA ILE A 819 -40.72 -5.84 -16.72
C ILE A 819 -39.30 -5.35 -16.40
N GLN A 820 -38.43 -5.31 -17.41
CA GLN A 820 -37.06 -4.81 -17.26
C GLN A 820 -37.06 -3.27 -17.23
N PHE A 821 -36.80 -2.69 -16.07
CA PHE A 821 -36.48 -1.27 -15.94
C PHE A 821 -34.96 -1.07 -16.00
N GLY A 822 -34.52 -0.13 -16.84
CA GLY A 822 -33.16 0.41 -16.74
C GLY A 822 -33.11 1.57 -15.74
N ILE A 823 -31.99 1.78 -15.06
CA ILE A 823 -31.78 2.99 -14.26
C ILE A 823 -31.38 4.12 -15.22
N GLY A 824 -32.12 5.24 -15.21
CA GLY A 824 -31.81 6.40 -16.06
C GLY A 824 -30.41 6.93 -15.75
N LYS A 825 -29.57 7.17 -16.78
CA LYS A 825 -28.15 7.53 -16.64
C LYS A 825 -27.86 8.70 -15.67
N ASN A 826 -28.83 9.60 -15.47
CA ASN A 826 -28.69 10.82 -14.65
C ASN A 826 -29.73 10.94 -13.52
N SER A 827 -30.57 9.93 -13.33
CA SER A 827 -31.63 9.93 -12.32
C SER A 827 -31.76 8.52 -11.81
N LYS A 828 -31.51 8.27 -10.53
CA LYS A 828 -31.61 6.93 -9.91
C LYS A 828 -33.03 6.31 -9.95
N LEU A 829 -33.93 6.84 -10.77
CA LEU A 829 -35.28 6.38 -10.99
C LEU A 829 -35.31 5.22 -12.00
N PRO A 830 -36.19 4.23 -11.79
CA PRO A 830 -36.53 3.24 -12.79
C PRO A 830 -37.05 3.90 -14.06
N SER A 831 -36.57 3.46 -15.21
CA SER A 831 -36.95 4.02 -16.51
C SER A 831 -37.15 2.93 -17.56
N MET A 832 -38.09 3.17 -18.46
CA MET A 832 -38.40 2.33 -19.60
C MET A 832 -38.26 3.15 -20.89
N VAL A 833 -37.67 2.55 -21.93
CA VAL A 833 -37.45 3.20 -23.21
C VAL A 833 -38.32 2.54 -24.27
N PHE A 834 -39.09 3.34 -25.02
CA PHE A 834 -39.84 2.89 -26.18
C PHE A 834 -39.80 3.95 -27.28
N GLY A 835 -39.34 3.55 -28.48
CA GLY A 835 -39.08 4.47 -29.58
C GLY A 835 -38.15 5.62 -29.18
N ASN A 836 -38.55 6.85 -29.50
CA ASN A 836 -37.84 8.08 -29.14
C ASN A 836 -38.15 8.58 -27.72
N TYR A 837 -38.94 7.85 -26.92
CA TYR A 837 -39.35 8.29 -25.60
C TYR A 837 -38.70 7.46 -24.48
N GLN A 838 -38.48 8.10 -23.33
CA GLN A 838 -38.11 7.45 -22.07
C GLN A 838 -39.12 7.83 -21.00
N LEU A 839 -39.79 6.84 -20.43
CA LEU A 839 -40.70 6.97 -19.31
C LEU A 839 -39.93 6.71 -18.02
N MET A 840 -39.93 7.67 -17.10
CA MET A 840 -39.32 7.53 -15.78
C MET A 840 -40.41 7.50 -14.71
N VAL A 841 -40.30 6.54 -13.80
CA VAL A 841 -41.28 6.30 -12.74
C VAL A 841 -40.70 6.80 -11.43
N SER A 842 -41.43 7.69 -10.75
CA SER A 842 -41.11 8.13 -9.40
C SER A 842 -41.30 6.97 -8.41
N ASN A 843 -40.41 6.86 -7.41
CA ASN A 843 -40.60 5.92 -6.29
C ASN A 843 -41.81 6.30 -5.41
N ASP A 844 -42.31 7.53 -5.54
CA ASP A 844 -43.53 8.03 -4.92
C ASP A 844 -44.68 7.99 -5.96
N PRO A 845 -45.70 7.13 -5.75
CA PRO A 845 -46.81 6.95 -6.69
C PRO A 845 -47.74 8.19 -6.78
N SER A 846 -47.60 9.18 -5.90
CA SER A 846 -48.35 10.44 -5.98
C SER A 846 -47.75 11.46 -6.97
N LYS A 847 -46.53 11.22 -7.49
CA LYS A 847 -45.85 12.12 -8.43
C LYS A 847 -46.01 11.65 -9.87
N PRO A 848 -46.32 12.56 -10.83
CA PRO A 848 -46.65 12.19 -12.19
C PRO A 848 -45.51 11.46 -12.90
N LEU A 849 -45.88 10.61 -13.85
CA LEU A 849 -44.93 9.97 -14.77
C LEU A 849 -44.18 11.03 -15.57
N ILE A 850 -42.86 10.86 -15.72
CA ILE A 850 -42.00 11.79 -16.46
C ILE A 850 -41.68 11.16 -17.82
N PHE A 851 -42.16 11.79 -18.89
CA PHE A 851 -41.81 11.40 -20.25
C PHE A 851 -40.70 12.33 -20.79
N LEU A 852 -39.64 11.73 -21.32
CA LEU A 852 -38.52 12.42 -21.94
C LEU A 852 -38.44 12.07 -23.43
N ASP A 853 -38.26 13.06 -24.29
CA ASP A 853 -38.02 12.86 -25.73
C ASP A 853 -36.50 12.84 -26.01
N LYS A 854 -36.02 11.68 -26.47
CA LYS A 854 -34.61 11.44 -26.80
C LYS A 854 -34.16 12.22 -28.02
N SER A 855 -35.05 12.41 -29.00
CA SER A 855 -34.73 13.19 -30.20
C SER A 855 -34.42 14.64 -29.85
N GLN A 856 -34.95 15.12 -28.72
CA GLN A 856 -34.69 16.46 -28.18
C GLN A 856 -33.66 16.47 -27.03
N GLY A 857 -32.81 15.43 -26.94
CA GLY A 857 -31.77 15.36 -25.91
C GLY A 857 -32.31 15.06 -24.51
N TYR A 858 -33.35 14.23 -24.41
CA TYR A 858 -34.01 13.83 -23.16
C TYR A 858 -34.70 14.99 -22.44
N LYS A 859 -35.25 15.96 -23.19
CA LYS A 859 -36.10 17.01 -22.63
C LYS A 859 -37.45 16.43 -22.20
N LYS A 860 -37.97 16.91 -21.07
CA LYS A 860 -39.33 16.60 -20.62
C LYS A 860 -40.30 17.10 -21.68
N ILE A 861 -41.18 16.23 -22.16
CA ILE A 861 -42.26 16.64 -23.07
C ILE A 861 -43.32 17.42 -22.29
N ASP A 862 -43.99 18.36 -22.95
CA ASP A 862 -45.09 19.08 -22.33
C ASP A 862 -46.31 18.16 -22.12
N GLU A 863 -47.23 18.62 -21.27
CA GLU A 863 -48.40 17.82 -20.87
C GLU A 863 -49.32 17.49 -22.05
N ALA A 864 -49.42 18.38 -23.05
CA ALA A 864 -50.27 18.16 -24.23
C ALA A 864 -49.69 17.08 -25.17
N GLN A 865 -48.37 17.06 -25.37
CA GLN A 865 -47.68 15.98 -26.09
C GLN A 865 -47.72 14.67 -25.31
N GLN A 866 -47.61 14.73 -23.98
CA GLN A 866 -47.73 13.56 -23.11
C GLN A 866 -49.10 12.91 -23.22
N GLU A 867 -50.17 13.70 -23.21
CA GLU A 867 -51.56 13.24 -23.36
C GLU A 867 -51.78 12.59 -24.73
N LYS A 868 -51.27 13.21 -25.82
CA LYS A 868 -51.34 12.66 -27.18
C LYS A 868 -50.60 11.32 -27.35
N ILE A 869 -49.46 11.15 -26.68
CA ILE A 869 -48.70 9.90 -26.68
C ILE A 869 -49.43 8.82 -25.87
N LEU A 870 -50.01 9.18 -24.73
CA LEU A 870 -50.85 8.29 -23.94
C LEU A 870 -52.08 7.83 -24.74
N ASP A 871 -52.75 8.73 -25.46
CA ASP A 871 -53.88 8.39 -26.33
C ASP A 871 -53.49 7.42 -27.44
N LEU A 872 -52.33 7.61 -28.08
CA LEU A 872 -51.82 6.69 -29.09
C LEU A 872 -51.54 5.29 -28.53
N ILE A 873 -50.99 5.20 -27.31
CA ILE A 873 -50.73 3.92 -26.63
C ILE A 873 -52.04 3.23 -26.23
N LEU A 874 -53.05 4.00 -25.82
CA LEU A 874 -54.35 3.46 -25.40
C LEU A 874 -55.23 3.05 -26.59
N GLN A 875 -55.12 3.72 -27.75
CA GLN A 875 -55.83 3.32 -28.97
C GLN A 875 -55.35 1.97 -29.52
N ASP A 876 -54.07 1.64 -29.39
CA ASP A 876 -53.47 0.41 -29.92
C ASP A 876 -53.78 -0.85 -29.07
N THR A 877 -54.35 -0.67 -27.87
CA THR A 877 -54.66 -1.77 -26.93
C THR A 877 -56.13 -2.16 -26.83
N GLY A 878 -57.04 -1.43 -27.49
CA GLY A 878 -58.47 -1.73 -27.47
C GLY A 878 -59.17 -1.49 -26.12
N ILE A 879 -58.51 -0.83 -25.16
CA ILE A 879 -59.06 -0.58 -23.81
C ILE A 879 -59.76 0.78 -23.76
N LYS A 880 -61.08 0.81 -24.05
CA LYS A 880 -61.89 2.04 -24.00
C LYS A 880 -62.30 2.51 -22.59
N GLN A 881 -61.93 1.81 -21.51
CA GLN A 881 -62.45 2.08 -20.17
C GLN A 881 -61.55 2.89 -19.21
N LEU A 882 -60.46 3.51 -19.68
CA LEU A 882 -59.55 4.28 -18.80
C LEU A 882 -59.63 5.82 -18.92
N GLN A 883 -60.58 6.36 -19.67
CA GLN A 883 -60.75 7.82 -19.81
C GLN A 883 -61.28 8.56 -18.56
N ALA A 884 -61.50 7.89 -17.43
CA ALA A 884 -62.08 8.49 -16.21
C ALA A 884 -61.11 8.62 -15.01
N VAL A 885 -59.81 8.33 -15.14
CA VAL A 885 -58.88 8.26 -13.97
C VAL A 885 -57.66 9.19 -14.11
N VAL A 886 -57.80 10.34 -14.77
CA VAL A 886 -56.74 11.37 -14.85
C VAL A 886 -57.22 12.72 -14.32
N GLN A 887 -58.01 12.74 -13.25
CA GLN A 887 -58.13 13.93 -12.40
C GLN A 887 -58.08 13.55 -10.91
N PRO A 888 -57.29 14.26 -10.10
CA PRO A 888 -57.27 14.04 -8.65
C PRO A 888 -58.61 14.45 -8.02
N PRO A 889 -59.05 13.80 -6.92
CA PRO A 889 -60.30 14.16 -6.26
C PRO A 889 -60.20 15.53 -5.60
N VAL A 890 -60.98 16.49 -6.09
CA VAL A 890 -61.26 17.75 -5.40
C VAL A 890 -62.22 17.46 -4.25
N SER A 891 -61.73 17.53 -3.01
CA SER A 891 -62.58 17.56 -1.81
C SER A 891 -62.83 19.01 -1.36
N PRO A 892 -64.09 19.41 -1.11
CA PRO A 892 -64.44 20.79 -0.79
C PRO A 892 -64.12 21.12 0.67
N LYS A 893 -63.30 22.15 0.90
CA LYS A 893 -63.16 22.76 2.24
C LYS A 893 -64.36 23.68 2.51
N LYS A 894 -65.25 23.28 3.42
CA LYS A 894 -66.16 24.20 4.12
C LYS A 894 -65.35 25.07 5.10
N PRO A 895 -65.65 26.37 5.23
CA PRO A 895 -65.05 27.21 6.26
C PRO A 895 -65.84 27.06 7.57
N VAL A 896 -65.15 26.87 8.69
CA VAL A 896 -65.71 26.99 10.04
C VAL A 896 -64.83 27.98 10.81
N PRO A 897 -65.43 28.93 11.56
CA PRO A 897 -64.81 30.21 11.87
C PRO A 897 -63.84 30.12 13.06
N ILE A 898 -62.83 30.98 13.02
CA ILE A 898 -61.90 31.23 14.13
C ILE A 898 -62.67 32.02 15.20
N ILE A 899 -63.03 31.34 16.29
CA ILE A 899 -63.42 31.99 17.55
C ILE A 899 -62.12 32.29 18.30
N VAL A 900 -61.80 33.58 18.43
CA VAL A 900 -60.75 34.07 19.33
C VAL A 900 -61.36 34.12 20.73
N GLN A 901 -60.95 33.22 21.63
CA GLN A 901 -61.16 33.38 23.07
C GLN A 901 -59.95 34.11 23.70
N PRO A 902 -60.18 34.99 24.70
CA PRO A 902 -59.11 35.73 25.36
C PRO A 902 -58.29 34.79 26.24
N ILE A 903 -56.96 34.82 26.04
CA ILE A 903 -56.01 34.10 26.89
C ILE A 903 -56.01 34.77 28.26
N ILE A 904 -56.55 34.06 29.26
CA ILE A 904 -56.28 34.30 30.68
C ILE A 904 -54.85 33.81 30.94
N PRO A 905 -53.98 34.60 31.58
CA PRO A 905 -52.59 34.20 31.82
C PRO A 905 -52.56 33.04 32.82
N GLN A 906 -52.34 31.82 32.31
CA GLN A 906 -51.96 30.70 33.16
C GLN A 906 -50.49 30.83 33.54
N THR A 907 -50.22 30.81 34.85
CA THR A 907 -48.87 30.69 35.42
C THR A 907 -48.15 29.48 34.82
N PRO A 908 -46.96 29.65 34.22
CA PRO A 908 -46.24 28.54 33.59
C PRO A 908 -45.87 27.46 34.62
N LEU A 909 -46.17 26.20 34.28
CA LEU A 909 -45.77 25.03 35.05
C LEU A 909 -44.23 24.88 35.08
N PRO A 910 -43.64 24.34 36.15
CA PRO A 910 -42.19 24.15 36.25
C PRO A 910 -41.68 23.17 35.19
N VAL A 911 -40.62 23.56 34.48
CA VAL A 911 -39.93 22.73 33.47
C VAL A 911 -39.20 21.58 34.17
N ASN A 912 -39.62 20.34 33.95
CA ASN A 912 -39.04 19.17 34.60
C ASN A 912 -37.82 18.58 33.85
N GLU A 913 -37.64 18.90 32.56
CA GLU A 913 -36.55 18.36 31.75
C GLU A 913 -35.34 19.29 31.71
N LYS A 914 -34.18 18.80 32.18
CA LYS A 914 -32.90 19.52 32.10
C LYS A 914 -32.28 19.39 30.70
N PRO A 915 -31.53 20.40 30.22
CA PRO A 915 -30.77 20.29 28.98
C PRO A 915 -29.78 19.11 29.04
N THR A 916 -29.66 18.33 27.97
CA THR A 916 -28.67 17.26 27.85
C THR A 916 -27.28 17.76 27.53
N THR A 917 -27.17 18.84 26.75
CA THR A 917 -25.89 19.47 26.42
C THR A 917 -26.07 20.99 26.38
N ILE A 918 -24.99 21.69 26.73
CA ILE A 918 -24.91 23.15 26.71
C ILE A 918 -23.61 23.51 25.99
N THR A 919 -23.70 24.27 24.90
CA THR A 919 -22.53 24.70 24.11
C THR A 919 -22.64 26.18 23.76
N TRP A 920 -21.53 26.92 23.83
CA TRP A 920 -21.47 28.29 23.34
C TRP A 920 -21.07 28.30 21.87
N ILE A 921 -21.88 28.94 21.03
CA ILE A 921 -21.65 29.07 19.58
C ILE A 921 -21.65 30.55 19.18
N PRO A 922 -21.05 30.92 18.03
CA PRO A 922 -21.20 32.26 17.47
C PRO A 922 -22.69 32.60 17.27
N HIS A 923 -23.08 33.82 17.64
CA HIS A 923 -24.45 34.30 17.49
C HIS A 923 -24.81 34.34 16.00
N ARG A 924 -25.91 33.69 15.64
CA ARG A 924 -26.26 33.39 14.23
C ARG A 924 -26.39 34.62 13.35
N THR A 925 -26.77 35.77 13.94
CA THR A 925 -27.00 37.02 13.22
C THR A 925 -26.09 38.18 13.66
N LYS A 926 -25.28 38.01 14.71
CA LYS A 926 -24.48 39.08 15.31
C LYS A 926 -23.04 38.58 15.50
N GLY A 927 -22.27 38.56 14.41
CA GLY A 927 -21.09 37.70 14.25
C GLY A 927 -20.04 37.66 15.39
N ALA A 928 -19.85 38.74 16.16
CA ALA A 928 -18.89 38.75 17.27
C ALA A 928 -19.48 38.29 18.62
N GLU A 929 -20.81 38.27 18.76
CA GLU A 929 -21.49 37.82 19.97
C GLU A 929 -21.55 36.29 20.02
N LYS A 930 -21.72 35.71 21.21
CA LYS A 930 -21.93 34.27 21.39
C LYS A 930 -23.32 34.02 21.98
N GLU A 931 -23.95 32.93 21.58
CA GLU A 931 -25.21 32.45 22.16
C GLU A 931 -25.00 31.05 22.77
N ALA A 932 -25.71 30.75 23.87
CA ALA A 932 -25.73 29.43 24.46
C ALA A 932 -26.77 28.56 23.75
N CYS A 933 -26.34 27.45 23.16
CA CYS A 933 -27.20 26.42 22.60
C CYS A 933 -27.42 25.32 23.65
N LEU A 934 -28.69 25.13 24.05
CA LEU A 934 -29.12 24.11 25.00
C LEU A 934 -29.92 23.05 24.25
N THR A 935 -29.53 21.77 24.34
CA THR A 935 -30.26 20.67 23.69
C THR A 935 -31.11 19.88 24.68
N PHE A 936 -32.26 19.37 24.24
CA PHE A 936 -33.20 18.58 25.05
C PHE A 936 -33.49 17.23 24.37
N LYS A 937 -33.87 16.23 25.16
CA LYS A 937 -34.28 14.91 24.65
C LYS A 937 -35.67 14.97 24.02
N THR A 938 -36.55 15.81 24.56
CA THR A 938 -37.93 15.92 24.07
C THR A 938 -38.26 17.31 23.54
N GLN A 939 -39.18 17.36 22.58
CA GLN A 939 -39.71 18.61 22.03
C GLN A 939 -40.40 19.43 23.11
N LYS A 940 -41.15 18.75 23.97
CA LYS A 940 -41.89 19.34 25.08
C LYS A 940 -40.93 20.03 26.06
N GLY A 941 -39.83 19.37 26.44
CA GLY A 941 -38.81 19.97 27.29
C GLY A 941 -38.18 21.23 26.68
N ALA A 942 -37.87 21.21 25.38
CA ALA A 942 -37.36 22.39 24.68
C ALA A 942 -38.39 23.52 24.58
N GLN A 943 -39.66 23.21 24.33
CA GLN A 943 -40.74 24.20 24.22
C GLN A 943 -41.10 24.84 25.56
N GLU A 944 -41.19 24.05 26.63
CA GLU A 944 -41.44 24.52 27.99
C GLU A 944 -40.29 25.43 28.47
N PHE A 945 -39.05 24.99 28.22
CA PHE A 945 -37.87 25.81 28.51
C PHE A 945 -37.84 27.10 27.68
N ALA A 946 -38.15 27.02 26.39
CA ALA A 946 -38.18 28.18 25.51
C ALA A 946 -39.27 29.19 25.92
N ALA A 947 -40.45 28.71 26.34
CA ALA A 947 -41.53 29.55 26.85
C ALA A 947 -41.11 30.27 28.15
N GLN A 948 -40.46 29.58 29.08
CA GLN A 948 -39.97 30.17 30.33
C GLN A 948 -38.96 31.32 30.06
N TRP A 949 -38.14 31.18 29.03
CA TRP A 949 -37.13 32.16 28.62
C TRP A 949 -37.57 33.11 27.51
N GLN A 950 -38.85 33.06 27.12
CA GLN A 950 -39.46 33.85 26.03
C GLN A 950 -38.69 33.77 24.69
N VAL A 951 -38.09 32.62 24.38
CA VAL A 951 -37.37 32.32 23.14
C VAL A 951 -38.11 31.26 22.32
N LYS A 952 -37.65 30.99 21.09
CA LYS A 952 -38.17 29.89 20.27
C LYS A 952 -37.32 28.63 20.45
N SER A 953 -37.97 27.48 20.51
CA SER A 953 -37.31 26.18 20.35
C SER A 953 -37.11 25.86 18.87
N HIS A 954 -36.01 25.20 18.53
CA HIS A 954 -35.67 24.78 17.17
C HIS A 954 -35.56 23.25 17.09
N VAL A 955 -35.98 22.68 15.97
CA VAL A 955 -35.75 21.27 15.64
C VAL A 955 -34.46 21.18 14.83
N ASN A 956 -33.50 20.40 15.33
CA ASN A 956 -32.25 20.11 14.64
C ASN A 956 -32.51 19.11 13.50
N PRO A 957 -31.90 19.28 12.31
CA PRO A 957 -32.00 18.33 11.19
C PRO A 957 -31.67 16.87 11.54
N LYS A 958 -30.89 16.63 12.61
CA LYS A 958 -30.52 15.29 13.11
C LYS A 958 -31.48 14.73 14.18
N GLY A 959 -32.65 15.33 14.39
CA GLY A 959 -33.68 14.82 15.29
C GLY A 959 -33.56 15.19 16.78
N GLY A 960 -32.86 16.30 17.09
CA GLY A 960 -32.78 16.85 18.45
C GLY A 960 -33.52 18.19 18.60
N PHE A 961 -33.85 18.61 19.82
CA PHE A 961 -34.52 19.89 20.08
C PHE A 961 -33.57 20.86 20.77
N SER A 962 -33.52 22.11 20.35
CA SER A 962 -32.54 23.09 20.83
C SER A 962 -33.15 24.45 21.13
N VAL A 963 -32.63 25.13 22.15
CA VAL A 963 -33.00 26.51 22.52
C VAL A 963 -31.73 27.36 22.53
N PHE A 964 -31.80 28.57 21.99
CA PHE A 964 -30.69 29.51 21.92
C PHE A 964 -30.96 30.68 22.86
N LEU A 965 -30.01 30.97 23.74
CA LEU A 965 -30.05 32.12 24.64
C LEU A 965 -28.90 33.05 24.28
N ASP A 966 -29.23 34.24 23.80
CA ASP A 966 -28.27 35.32 23.62
C ASP A 966 -27.78 35.84 24.98
N GLU A 967 -26.67 36.57 24.96
CA GLU A 967 -26.03 37.06 26.17
C GLU A 967 -26.90 38.10 26.90
N ASP A 968 -27.63 38.93 26.17
CA ASP A 968 -28.54 39.94 26.72
C ASP A 968 -29.63 39.28 27.57
N ARG A 969 -30.22 38.18 27.10
CA ARG A 969 -31.23 37.40 27.83
C ARG A 969 -30.66 36.67 29.03
N ILE A 970 -29.44 36.17 28.95
CA ILE A 970 -28.74 35.56 30.09
C ILE A 970 -28.52 36.63 31.17
N ASN A 971 -28.08 37.83 30.78
CA ASN A 971 -27.84 38.94 31.70
C ASN A 971 -29.15 39.51 32.27
N GLN A 972 -30.20 39.63 31.47
CA GLN A 972 -31.53 40.03 31.93
C GLN A 972 -32.12 39.02 32.92
N SER A 973 -31.84 37.73 32.73
CA SER A 973 -32.29 36.67 33.64
C SER A 973 -31.50 36.64 34.96
N LEU A 974 -30.29 37.18 35.00
CA LEU A 974 -29.53 37.37 36.26
C LEU A 974 -30.14 38.46 37.15
N SER A 975 -30.62 39.54 36.55
CA SER A 975 -31.21 40.67 37.30
C SER A 975 -32.68 40.45 37.61
N ASN A 976 -33.46 39.97 36.65
CA ASN A 976 -34.92 40.00 36.69
C ASN A 976 -35.59 38.63 36.50
N GLY A 977 -34.80 37.55 36.38
CA GLY A 977 -35.33 36.19 36.22
C GLY A 977 -35.86 35.60 37.53
N SER A 978 -36.69 34.55 37.43
CA SER A 978 -37.01 33.69 38.57
C SER A 978 -35.74 33.09 39.19
N GLN A 979 -35.78 32.65 40.45
CA GLN A 979 -34.60 32.08 41.13
C GLN A 979 -33.94 30.94 40.33
N THR A 980 -34.75 30.09 39.67
CA THR A 980 -34.26 29.03 38.78
C THR A 980 -33.55 29.57 37.54
N GLN A 981 -34.08 30.65 36.93
CA GLN A 981 -33.45 31.32 35.80
C GLN A 981 -32.15 32.02 36.21
N GLN A 982 -32.12 32.65 37.38
CA GLN A 982 -30.91 33.26 37.93
C GLN A 982 -29.82 32.21 38.16
N HIS A 983 -30.15 31.07 38.77
CA HIS A 983 -29.20 29.97 38.99
C HIS A 983 -28.64 29.41 37.68
N LEU A 984 -29.49 29.20 36.67
CA LEU A 984 -29.04 28.73 35.36
C LEU A 984 -28.21 29.79 34.63
N ALA A 985 -28.63 31.06 34.66
CA ALA A 985 -27.87 32.15 34.08
C ALA A 985 -26.48 32.31 34.74
N GLN A 986 -26.39 32.14 36.06
CA GLN A 986 -25.11 32.11 36.78
C GLN A 986 -24.25 30.91 36.35
N ALA A 987 -24.84 29.73 36.17
CA ALA A 987 -24.12 28.55 35.69
C ALA A 987 -23.62 28.75 34.24
N LEU A 988 -24.44 29.35 33.37
CA LEU A 988 -24.07 29.69 32.00
C LEU A 988 -22.98 30.75 31.94
N GLN A 989 -23.04 31.79 32.77
CA GLN A 989 -21.96 32.78 32.89
C GLN A 989 -20.67 32.14 33.43
N LYS A 990 -20.73 31.31 34.47
CA LYS A 990 -19.55 30.59 34.98
C LYS A 990 -18.94 29.68 33.92
N LEU A 991 -19.77 28.99 33.15
CA LEU A 991 -19.31 28.15 32.04
C LEU A 991 -18.69 29.00 30.93
N LYS A 992 -19.32 30.13 30.57
CA LYS A 992 -18.78 31.11 29.62
C LYS A 992 -17.43 31.61 30.07
N HIS A 993 -17.33 32.08 31.32
CA HIS A 993 -16.10 32.59 31.91
C HIS A 993 -15.04 31.49 32.04
N SER A 994 -15.42 30.24 32.31
CA SER A 994 -14.48 29.11 32.31
C SER A 994 -13.96 28.79 30.91
N ILE A 995 -14.80 28.90 29.89
CA ILE A 995 -14.40 28.75 28.48
C ILE A 995 -13.53 29.93 28.09
N GLU A 996 -13.96 31.15 28.35
CA GLU A 996 -13.23 32.37 28.05
C GLU A 996 -11.91 32.43 28.78
N ASN A 997 -11.83 32.14 30.08
CA ASN A 997 -10.56 32.07 30.82
C ASN A 997 -9.63 30.96 30.32
N LYS A 998 -10.20 29.83 29.86
CA LYS A 998 -9.42 28.78 29.18
C LYS A 998 -8.87 29.24 27.82
N TYR A 999 -9.43 30.30 27.25
CA TYR A 999 -9.04 30.92 25.98
C TYR A 999 -8.56 32.40 26.12
N ALA A 1000 -8.45 32.95 27.34
CA ALA A 1000 -8.33 34.39 27.60
C ALA A 1000 -6.91 34.93 27.37
N TYR A 1001 -5.93 34.06 27.12
CA TYR A 1001 -4.60 34.48 26.69
C TYR A 1001 -4.52 34.81 25.19
N GLN A 1002 -5.64 34.77 24.44
CA GLN A 1002 -5.63 34.93 22.98
C GLN A 1002 -6.24 36.23 22.42
N ASN A 1003 -6.82 37.15 23.22
CA ASN A 1003 -7.49 38.34 22.66
C ASN A 1003 -7.05 39.65 23.33
N ASN A 1004 -6.21 40.42 22.64
CA ASN A 1004 -6.17 41.88 22.75
C ASN A 1004 -6.82 42.45 21.46
N PRO A 1005 -7.65 43.52 21.53
CA PRO A 1005 -8.63 43.85 20.50
C PRO A 1005 -7.98 44.51 19.28
N ARG A 1006 -8.35 44.06 18.07
CA ARG A 1006 -8.11 44.79 16.82
C ARG A 1006 -9.36 45.55 16.43
N GLN A 1007 -9.14 46.81 16.05
CA GLN A 1007 -10.08 47.77 15.49
C GLN A 1007 -10.74 47.27 14.21
N ASP A 1008 -11.95 47.79 14.00
CA ASP A 1008 -12.83 47.65 12.85
C ASP A 1008 -12.12 47.69 11.49
N HIS A 1009 -12.51 46.77 10.59
CA HIS A 1009 -12.41 47.02 9.16
C HIS A 1009 -13.66 46.55 8.41
N SER A 1010 -14.02 47.46 7.51
CA SER A 1010 -15.12 47.59 6.58
C SER A 1010 -15.09 46.61 5.39
N SER A 1011 -16.20 46.68 4.63
CA SER A 1011 -16.65 45.91 3.45
C SER A 1011 -15.58 45.38 2.45
N PRO A 1012 -15.80 44.22 1.79
CA PRO A 1012 -14.78 43.46 1.03
C PRO A 1012 -14.33 44.01 -0.33
N VAL A 1013 -14.63 45.27 -0.67
CA VAL A 1013 -14.24 45.83 -1.99
C VAL A 1013 -12.83 46.44 -1.98
N GLU A 1014 -12.26 46.76 -0.80
CA GLU A 1014 -10.91 47.36 -0.71
C GLU A 1014 -9.74 46.36 -0.65
N ILE A 1015 -9.99 45.08 -0.40
CA ILE A 1015 -8.93 44.07 -0.18
C ILE A 1015 -8.14 43.76 -1.46
N ALA A 1016 -8.72 43.95 -2.65
CA ALA A 1016 -8.04 43.70 -3.92
C ALA A 1016 -6.85 44.66 -4.18
N ASN A 1017 -6.86 45.87 -3.59
CA ASN A 1017 -5.79 46.85 -3.82
C ASN A 1017 -4.63 46.76 -2.81
N VAL A 1018 -4.82 46.09 -1.67
CA VAL A 1018 -3.79 45.96 -0.60
C VAL A 1018 -2.78 44.84 -0.89
N PHE A 1019 -3.12 43.87 -1.76
CA PHE A 1019 -2.23 42.76 -2.12
C PHE A 1019 -0.94 43.16 -2.87
N SER A 1020 -0.76 44.43 -3.22
CA SER A 1020 0.41 44.90 -3.97
C SER A 1020 1.51 45.57 -3.16
N LYS A 1021 1.34 45.91 -1.86
CA LYS A 1021 2.28 46.87 -1.21
C LYS A 1021 2.73 46.67 0.24
N ASN A 1022 2.55 45.55 0.93
CA ASN A 1022 3.10 45.45 2.31
C ASN A 1022 3.64 44.07 2.72
N LYS A 1023 4.97 43.89 2.65
CA LYS A 1023 5.69 42.69 3.10
C LYS A 1023 5.79 42.58 4.64
N ASP A 1024 5.74 43.70 5.36
CA ASP A 1024 6.02 43.72 6.80
C ASP A 1024 4.83 43.29 7.67
N ALA A 1025 3.60 43.54 7.21
CA ALA A 1025 2.39 43.06 7.88
C ALA A 1025 2.24 41.52 7.82
N ILE A 1026 2.78 40.89 6.78
CA ILE A 1026 2.83 39.43 6.60
C ILE A 1026 3.88 38.81 7.54
N ALA A 1027 4.96 39.52 7.86
CA ALA A 1027 5.97 39.05 8.79
C ALA A 1027 5.44 39.02 10.23
N GLN A 1028 4.75 40.07 10.68
CA GLN A 1028 4.19 40.13 12.04
C GLN A 1028 3.05 39.14 12.29
N THR A 1029 2.18 38.90 11.29
CA THR A 1029 1.11 37.88 11.40
C THR A 1029 1.67 36.46 11.47
N LYS A 1030 2.77 36.16 10.76
CA LYS A 1030 3.47 34.87 10.86
C LYS A 1030 4.12 34.64 12.22
N VAL A 1031 4.69 35.68 12.84
CA VAL A 1031 5.32 35.59 14.17
C VAL A 1031 4.28 35.30 15.25
N ASN A 1032 3.13 35.99 15.24
CA ASN A 1032 2.06 35.77 16.22
C ASN A 1032 1.40 34.39 16.06
N GLY A 1033 1.19 33.93 14.82
CA GLY A 1033 0.66 32.59 14.55
C GLY A 1033 1.60 31.47 15.04
N PHE A 1034 2.91 31.67 14.98
CA PHE A 1034 3.89 30.71 15.47
C PHE A 1034 3.95 30.65 17.01
N ASN A 1035 3.83 31.79 17.70
CA ASN A 1035 3.85 31.82 19.17
C ASN A 1035 2.62 31.11 19.76
N ASN A 1036 1.42 31.39 19.25
CA ASN A 1036 0.20 30.71 19.67
C ASN A 1036 0.28 29.19 19.42
N PHE A 1037 0.83 28.80 18.28
CA PHE A 1037 1.07 27.39 17.97
C PHE A 1037 2.06 26.77 18.96
N LYS A 1038 3.18 27.44 19.23
CA LYS A 1038 4.17 26.97 20.20
C LYS A 1038 3.53 26.79 21.57
N ASP A 1039 2.78 27.76 22.07
CA ASP A 1039 2.17 27.68 23.41
C ASP A 1039 1.16 26.54 23.54
N GLN A 1040 0.33 26.33 22.51
CA GLN A 1040 -0.65 25.25 22.47
C GLN A 1040 -0.02 23.85 22.44
N TYR A 1041 1.14 23.70 21.80
CA TYR A 1041 1.68 22.40 21.44
C TYR A 1041 3.05 22.06 22.06
N GLN A 1042 3.74 23.00 22.71
CA GLN A 1042 5.12 22.83 23.21
C GLN A 1042 5.28 21.71 24.24
N HIS A 1043 4.22 21.36 24.96
CA HIS A 1043 4.24 20.29 25.96
C HIS A 1043 4.00 18.89 25.35
N LEU A 1044 3.71 18.81 24.06
CA LEU A 1044 3.49 17.56 23.33
C LEU A 1044 4.66 17.29 22.38
N THR A 1045 5.05 16.02 22.25
CA THR A 1045 6.12 15.60 21.33
C THR A 1045 5.72 14.38 20.51
N GLY A 1046 6.44 14.13 19.41
CA GLY A 1046 6.29 12.92 18.59
C GLY A 1046 4.89 12.69 18.02
N ASP A 1047 4.39 11.47 18.14
CA ASP A 1047 3.09 11.07 17.59
C ASP A 1047 1.90 11.66 18.37
N THR A 1048 2.06 11.92 19.66
CA THR A 1048 1.02 12.58 20.49
C THR A 1048 0.76 14.00 20.01
N LEU A 1049 1.83 14.75 19.71
CA LEU A 1049 1.74 16.08 19.10
C LEU A 1049 0.99 16.03 17.75
N LYS A 1050 1.40 15.13 16.85
CA LYS A 1050 0.78 15.01 15.52
C LYS A 1050 -0.68 14.60 15.58
N THR A 1051 -1.03 13.70 16.50
CA THR A 1051 -2.41 13.26 16.72
C THR A 1051 -3.26 14.43 17.21
N LYS A 1052 -2.74 15.24 18.14
CA LYS A 1052 -3.46 16.42 18.64
C LYS A 1052 -3.68 17.47 17.54
N ILE A 1053 -2.66 17.76 16.73
CA ILE A 1053 -2.78 18.66 15.56
C ILE A 1053 -3.82 18.13 14.57
N LEU A 1054 -3.79 16.84 14.24
CA LEU A 1054 -4.75 16.22 13.32
C LEU A 1054 -6.19 16.29 13.85
N ASN A 1055 -6.40 16.06 15.14
CA ASN A 1055 -7.73 16.18 15.74
C ASN A 1055 -8.25 17.62 15.71
N ASP A 1056 -7.38 18.60 15.99
CA ASP A 1056 -7.76 20.01 15.94
C ASP A 1056 -8.05 20.45 14.48
N PHE A 1057 -7.31 19.93 13.50
CA PHE A 1057 -7.63 20.13 12.08
C PHE A 1057 -8.93 19.46 11.67
N LYS A 1058 -9.16 18.22 12.09
CA LYS A 1058 -10.40 17.46 11.82
C LYS A 1058 -11.63 18.24 12.31
N ASN A 1059 -11.61 18.73 13.55
CA ASN A 1059 -12.72 19.49 14.12
C ASN A 1059 -13.05 20.74 13.28
N ARG A 1060 -12.04 21.43 12.76
CA ARG A 1060 -12.24 22.60 11.90
C ARG A 1060 -12.81 22.21 10.53
N ILE A 1061 -12.32 21.12 9.95
CA ILE A 1061 -12.78 20.59 8.65
C ILE A 1061 -14.26 20.19 8.75
N GLU A 1062 -14.65 19.45 9.80
CA GLU A 1062 -16.04 19.01 9.99
C GLU A 1062 -17.04 20.16 10.18
N CYS A 1063 -16.57 21.37 10.54
CA CYS A 1063 -17.41 22.57 10.68
C CYS A 1063 -17.70 23.31 9.37
N THR A 1064 -17.02 23.00 8.25
CA THR A 1064 -17.28 23.68 6.97
C THR A 1064 -18.57 23.16 6.35
N THR A 1065 -19.40 24.07 5.85
CA THR A 1065 -20.75 23.74 5.32
C THR A 1065 -20.83 23.87 3.80
N SER A 1066 -19.83 24.48 3.17
CA SER A 1066 -19.74 24.63 1.71
C SER A 1066 -18.38 24.21 1.17
N VAL A 1067 -18.33 23.81 -0.10
CA VAL A 1067 -17.07 23.43 -0.78
C VAL A 1067 -16.10 24.61 -0.81
N THR A 1068 -16.61 25.84 -0.93
CA THR A 1068 -15.81 27.06 -0.92
C THR A 1068 -15.14 27.30 0.44
N GLU A 1069 -15.89 27.14 1.54
CA GLU A 1069 -15.33 27.21 2.91
C GLU A 1069 -14.27 26.13 3.14
N LEU A 1070 -14.52 24.92 2.64
CA LEU A 1070 -13.60 23.79 2.77
C LEU A 1070 -12.26 24.03 2.04
N GLU A 1071 -12.27 24.57 0.81
CA GLU A 1071 -11.05 24.90 0.08
C GLU A 1071 -10.30 26.11 0.66
N GLN A 1072 -11.01 27.09 1.22
CA GLN A 1072 -10.39 28.20 1.97
C GLN A 1072 -9.69 27.67 3.22
N LEU A 1073 -10.37 26.83 4.01
CA LEU A 1073 -9.79 26.20 5.19
C LEU A 1073 -8.60 25.31 4.85
N LYS A 1074 -8.66 24.57 3.74
CA LYS A 1074 -7.54 23.76 3.23
C LYS A 1074 -6.30 24.59 2.97
N THR A 1075 -6.47 25.72 2.29
CA THR A 1075 -5.37 26.67 2.03
C THR A 1075 -4.81 27.21 3.33
N GLU A 1076 -5.67 27.59 4.28
CA GLU A 1076 -5.26 28.08 5.59
C GLU A 1076 -4.48 27.01 6.38
N LEU A 1077 -5.03 25.80 6.52
CA LEU A 1077 -4.39 24.71 7.26
C LEU A 1077 -3.06 24.31 6.64
N MET A 1078 -2.96 24.23 5.30
CA MET A 1078 -1.71 23.92 4.59
C MET A 1078 -0.64 25.00 4.77
N SER A 1079 -1.03 26.23 5.09
CA SER A 1079 -0.10 27.33 5.38
C SER A 1079 0.32 27.40 6.87
N SER A 1080 -0.33 26.62 7.75
CA SER A 1080 -0.14 26.71 9.19
C SER A 1080 1.14 26.02 9.71
N PRO A 1081 1.66 26.44 10.89
CA PRO A 1081 2.75 25.72 11.56
C PRO A 1081 2.42 24.25 11.87
N GLY A 1082 1.14 23.95 12.16
CA GLY A 1082 0.67 22.59 12.40
C GLY A 1082 0.90 21.67 11.21
N TYR A 1083 0.58 22.14 10.01
CA TYR A 1083 0.86 21.39 8.78
C TYR A 1083 2.36 21.16 8.56
N THR A 1084 3.19 22.15 8.90
CA THR A 1084 4.66 22.01 8.85
C THR A 1084 5.15 20.90 9.80
N VAL A 1085 4.58 20.79 11.01
CA VAL A 1085 4.86 19.69 11.95
C VAL A 1085 4.37 18.34 11.43
N LEU A 1086 3.17 18.28 10.83
CA LEU A 1086 2.65 17.04 10.22
C LEU A 1086 3.53 16.58 9.05
N LYS A 1087 4.01 17.53 8.23
CA LYS A 1087 4.93 17.31 7.10
C LYS A 1087 6.33 16.90 7.55
N THR A 1088 6.75 17.36 8.73
CA THR A 1088 8.03 16.98 9.32
C THR A 1088 7.99 15.51 9.74
N GLY A 1089 8.48 14.62 8.87
CA GLY A 1089 8.64 13.21 9.20
C GLY A 1089 9.57 13.00 10.39
N GLN A 1090 9.43 11.89 11.11
CA GLN A 1090 10.31 11.52 12.23
C GLN A 1090 11.79 11.29 11.81
N ASN A 1091 12.13 11.41 10.54
CA ASN A 1091 13.47 11.19 10.01
C ASN A 1091 13.78 12.17 8.87
N LEU A 1092 15.08 12.51 8.72
CA LEU A 1092 15.66 13.26 7.59
C LEU A 1092 15.14 12.79 6.21
N PHE A 1093 14.76 11.52 6.14
CA PHE A 1093 14.22 10.82 4.99
C PHE A 1093 12.96 11.45 4.36
N THR A 1094 12.00 11.94 5.16
CA THR A 1094 10.73 12.47 4.61
C THR A 1094 10.87 13.91 4.11
N GLN A 1095 11.86 14.65 4.60
CA GLN A 1095 12.18 16.00 4.12
C GLN A 1095 12.86 15.99 2.75
N ILE A 1096 13.68 14.96 2.45
CA ILE A 1096 14.46 14.89 1.21
C ILE A 1096 13.64 14.36 0.01
N THR A 1097 12.67 13.47 0.23
CA THR A 1097 11.98 12.77 -0.87
C THR A 1097 10.64 13.38 -1.28
N GLY A 1098 10.12 14.37 -0.55
CA GLY A 1098 8.80 14.94 -0.80
C GLY A 1098 7.63 13.96 -0.60
N ILE A 1099 7.87 12.76 -0.06
CA ILE A 1099 6.84 11.76 0.21
C ILE A 1099 5.94 12.30 1.33
N LYS A 1100 4.63 12.28 1.10
CA LYS A 1100 3.62 12.66 2.11
C LYS A 1100 3.80 11.79 3.35
N THR A 1101 3.81 12.40 4.54
CA THR A 1101 3.79 11.61 5.78
C THR A 1101 2.43 10.96 5.95
N SER A 1102 2.33 9.88 6.74
CA SER A 1102 1.02 9.27 7.07
C SER A 1102 0.05 10.26 7.73
N SER A 1103 0.57 11.31 8.39
CA SER A 1103 -0.25 12.39 8.93
C SER A 1103 -0.79 13.31 7.84
N ILE A 1104 -0.02 13.57 6.79
CA ILE A 1104 -0.48 14.37 5.63
C ILE A 1104 -1.51 13.56 4.83
N GLU A 1105 -1.30 12.26 4.65
CA GLU A 1105 -2.29 11.38 4.01
C GLU A 1105 -3.62 11.38 4.78
N ALA A 1106 -3.57 11.25 6.12
CA ALA A 1106 -4.76 11.32 6.96
C ALA A 1106 -5.48 12.68 6.87
N LEU A 1107 -4.73 13.79 6.83
CA LEU A 1107 -5.32 15.13 6.66
C LEU A 1107 -6.03 15.28 5.30
N GLU A 1108 -5.43 14.77 4.22
CA GLU A 1108 -6.05 14.80 2.88
C GLU A 1108 -7.31 13.94 2.79
N GLU A 1109 -7.34 12.80 3.49
CA GLU A 1109 -8.53 11.95 3.61
C GLU A 1109 -9.67 12.68 4.32
N MET A 1110 -9.38 13.40 5.42
CA MET A 1110 -10.38 14.23 6.13
C MET A 1110 -11.03 15.30 5.23
N PHE A 1111 -10.24 15.94 4.36
CA PHE A 1111 -10.79 16.91 3.38
C PHE A 1111 -11.73 16.24 2.38
N LYS A 1112 -11.33 15.07 1.84
CA LYS A 1112 -12.16 14.32 0.88
C LYS A 1112 -13.48 13.86 1.50
N ASP A 1113 -13.43 13.35 2.73
CA ASP A 1113 -14.62 12.90 3.44
C ASP A 1113 -15.61 14.05 3.65
N GLN A 1114 -15.12 15.23 4.04
CA GLN A 1114 -15.99 16.38 4.20
C GLN A 1114 -16.52 16.93 2.88
N GLU A 1115 -15.73 16.91 1.80
CA GLU A 1115 -16.20 17.31 0.47
C GLU A 1115 -17.37 16.43 0.01
N VAL A 1116 -17.28 15.11 0.25
CA VAL A 1116 -18.37 14.16 -0.01
C VAL A 1116 -19.59 14.47 0.86
N ASN A 1117 -19.40 14.76 2.15
CA ASN A 1117 -20.48 15.12 3.06
C ASN A 1117 -21.25 16.36 2.60
N ILE A 1118 -20.53 17.42 2.21
CA ILE A 1118 -21.13 18.68 1.74
C ILE A 1118 -21.89 18.45 0.43
N LYS A 1119 -21.30 17.72 -0.53
CA LYS A 1119 -21.94 17.39 -1.81
C LYS A 1119 -23.24 16.62 -1.61
N ASN A 1120 -23.23 15.65 -0.70
CA ASN A 1120 -24.41 14.86 -0.36
C ASN A 1120 -25.52 15.73 0.27
N GLN A 1121 -25.17 16.70 1.12
CA GLN A 1121 -26.13 17.64 1.71
C GLN A 1121 -26.74 18.58 0.65
N THR A 1122 -25.93 19.10 -0.28
CA THR A 1122 -26.43 19.97 -1.37
C THR A 1122 -27.30 19.22 -2.39
N SER A 1123 -27.14 17.90 -2.53
CA SER A 1123 -27.96 17.10 -3.45
C SER A 1123 -29.34 16.76 -2.89
N THR A 1124 -29.57 16.94 -1.58
CA THR A 1124 -30.83 16.59 -0.91
C THR A 1124 -31.79 17.76 -0.72
N ASP A 1125 -31.43 18.97 -1.17
CA ASP A 1125 -32.21 20.19 -0.89
C ASP A 1125 -32.70 20.94 -2.15
N PRO A 1126 -33.68 20.40 -2.93
CA PRO A 1126 -34.35 21.15 -3.99
C PRO A 1126 -35.63 21.87 -3.54
N VAL A 1127 -36.03 21.79 -2.26
CA VAL A 1127 -37.36 22.26 -1.81
C VAL A 1127 -37.35 23.72 -1.33
N ILE A 1128 -36.17 24.34 -1.21
CA ILE A 1128 -36.03 25.76 -0.86
C ILE A 1128 -35.25 26.47 -1.98
N LYS A 1129 -35.81 26.48 -3.18
CA LYS A 1129 -35.50 27.46 -4.22
C LYS A 1129 -36.73 27.75 -5.05
#